data_AF-A0A3L7VMC5-F1
#
_entry.id   AF-A0A3L7VMC5-F1
#
_cell.length_a   1.000
_cell.length_b   1.000
_cell.length_c   1.000
_cell.angle_alpha   90.00
_cell.angle_beta   90.00
_cell.angle_gamma   90.00
#
_symmetry.space_group_name_H-M   'P 1'
#
loop_
_entity.id
_entity.type
_entity.pdbx_description
1 polymer ?
#
loop_
_entity_poly.entity_id
_entity_poly.type
_entity_poly.pdbx_seq_one_letter_code
_entity_poly.pdbx_strand_id
1 'polypeptide(L)'
;TSALREEMVRKLQSLSVSYYDRHQVGSMISRVAHDSEVLHGLMHQITGGFLLQIVQLVAVGGMLVWINPKLAVFTLIPVPLVILGSWIFWRHVYPRHYRLWDAASKQMTTLSGMLSGIRVVKAFAQESRELDRFHGASDHLRRWRQWVENTNTTYAASMQIVFSLGGLIVWYVGGRDVIGGSMTLGQLIAFLAYLAMFYAPLGALSNFTTWLTSFLSGSKRVLELLDTPALIDEPTSPQPWNDVQGEIRFANVTFGYDRNQPVLHDVSFEVAPGEMIGIVGRSGSGKSTLVNLLSRFHDVQEGSITVDGHDIRTLSTRDLRERLGIVFQDSFLFRGTIWKNLCYGRPQATIEEGLTAAKAAGAHDFLCRQPLAYETLLGEHGAGLSGGEKQRLSIARTLLSDPRVLVLDEATSNIDAEAEKAIQEALAVLVHGRTTIAIAHRLSTLRNADRILAFDRGRLVEQGTHAELLAADGVYARLVRIQTQVTKQPTVDTLLAEQQAEPADTSPDTSPEAATPAAAGIAWLDPDHARFSIGDQERIEMRSAAEGTAAAVFVIRTFPATHPEAYLSVRGWDEHGDEIELGMIRALDAWPAGDRDVVRAALRRRSLVREISRVNDVRLVHGYLDFDVDTAGGRCRFTTRWTQSQAFDFGTEGKMLIDTDENRWVVRSLDGLPGPDRERFLQYVYW
;
A
#
# COMPACT_ATOMS: atom_id res chain seq x y z
N THR A 1 22.88 -1.41 -14.53
CA THR A 1 22.11 -1.26 -13.28
C THR A 1 20.62 -1.40 -13.51
N SER A 2 20.02 -0.62 -14.41
CA SER A 2 18.57 -0.67 -14.67
C SER A 2 18.06 -2.07 -15.02
N ALA A 3 18.67 -2.74 -16.00
CA ALA A 3 18.28 -4.10 -16.41
C ALA A 3 18.37 -5.13 -15.27
N LEU A 4 19.44 -5.11 -14.47
CA LEU A 4 19.58 -6.01 -13.32
C LEU A 4 18.53 -5.75 -12.24
N ARG A 5 18.23 -4.47 -11.95
CA ARG A 5 17.16 -4.11 -11.00
C ARG A 5 15.80 -4.61 -11.50
N GLU A 6 15.52 -4.45 -12.79
CA GLU A 6 14.30 -4.95 -13.41
C GLU A 6 14.20 -6.48 -13.28
N GLU A 7 15.28 -7.20 -13.56
CA GLU A 7 15.33 -8.66 -13.43
C GLU A 7 15.13 -9.12 -11.98
N MET A 8 15.76 -8.46 -11.01
CA MET A 8 15.55 -8.74 -9.58
C MET A 8 14.11 -8.47 -9.14
N VAL A 9 13.48 -7.39 -9.61
CA VAL A 9 12.08 -7.07 -9.31
C VAL A 9 11.14 -8.10 -9.94
N ARG A 10 11.38 -8.47 -11.21
CA ARG A 10 10.64 -9.53 -11.90
C ARG A 10 10.76 -10.86 -11.16
N LYS A 11 11.97 -11.18 -10.68
CA LYS A 11 12.19 -12.38 -9.88
C LYS A 11 11.40 -12.33 -8.58
N LEU A 12 11.47 -11.24 -7.81
CA LEU A 12 10.69 -11.09 -6.59
C LEU A 12 9.20 -11.33 -6.86
N GLN A 13 8.63 -10.71 -7.89
CA GLN A 13 7.22 -10.91 -8.27
C GLN A 13 6.86 -12.36 -8.63
N SER A 14 7.83 -13.18 -9.06
CA SER A 14 7.62 -14.61 -9.36
C SER A 14 7.72 -15.53 -8.13
N LEU A 15 8.25 -15.05 -7.00
CA LEU A 15 8.39 -15.88 -5.81
C LEU A 15 7.04 -16.08 -5.11
N SER A 16 6.85 -17.27 -4.53
CA SER A 16 5.63 -17.59 -3.79
C SER A 16 5.45 -16.71 -2.54
N VAL A 17 4.21 -16.58 -2.08
CA VAL A 17 3.86 -15.84 -0.84
C VAL A 17 4.67 -16.33 0.37
N SER A 18 4.90 -17.64 0.50
CA SER A 18 5.74 -18.22 1.57
C SER A 18 7.16 -17.67 1.66
N TYR A 19 7.72 -17.17 0.55
CA TYR A 19 9.03 -16.52 0.57
C TYR A 19 8.98 -15.22 1.38
N TYR A 20 7.89 -14.46 1.25
CA TYR A 20 7.65 -13.21 1.95
C TYR A 20 7.29 -13.42 3.43
N ASP A 21 6.61 -14.52 3.76
CA ASP A 21 6.34 -14.88 5.16
C ASP A 21 7.64 -15.16 5.96
N ARG A 22 8.67 -15.66 5.28
CA ARG A 22 9.97 -16.03 5.91
C ARG A 22 11.02 -14.93 5.84
N HIS A 23 10.84 -13.91 5.00
CA HIS A 23 11.86 -12.88 4.76
C HIS A 23 11.29 -11.47 4.93
N GLN A 24 11.99 -10.62 5.68
CA GLN A 24 11.58 -9.23 5.88
C GLN A 24 11.70 -8.43 4.57
N VAL A 25 10.59 -7.79 4.17
CA VAL A 25 10.51 -6.93 2.97
C VAL A 25 11.60 -5.84 2.95
N GLY A 26 11.93 -5.26 4.10
CA GLY A 26 12.99 -4.25 4.22
C GLY A 26 14.38 -4.76 3.80
N SER A 27 14.69 -6.04 4.06
CA SER A 27 15.92 -6.66 3.58
C SER A 27 15.94 -6.77 2.06
N MET A 28 14.80 -7.10 1.44
CA MET A 28 14.69 -7.21 -0.01
C MET A 28 14.86 -5.85 -0.71
N ILE A 29 14.27 -4.78 -0.16
CA ILE A 29 14.44 -3.40 -0.65
C ILE A 29 15.93 -3.02 -0.62
N SER A 30 16.62 -3.31 0.49
CA SER A 30 18.05 -3.04 0.62
C SER A 30 18.88 -3.81 -0.41
N ARG A 31 18.55 -5.09 -0.68
CA ARG A 31 19.23 -5.88 -1.72
C ARG A 31 19.06 -5.27 -3.11
N VAL A 32 17.83 -4.94 -3.50
CA VAL A 32 17.57 -4.33 -4.82
C VAL A 32 18.20 -2.95 -4.95
N ALA A 33 18.13 -2.11 -3.91
CA ALA A 33 18.67 -0.75 -3.96
C ALA A 33 20.21 -0.70 -3.89
N HIS A 34 20.82 -1.43 -2.94
CA HIS A 34 22.23 -1.30 -2.62
C HIS A 34 23.11 -2.33 -3.32
N ASP A 35 22.72 -3.61 -3.36
CA ASP A 35 23.59 -4.66 -3.93
C ASP A 35 23.70 -4.54 -5.46
N SER A 36 22.66 -4.02 -6.12
CA SER A 36 22.71 -3.72 -7.57
C SER A 36 23.71 -2.61 -7.92
N GLU A 37 23.95 -1.67 -6.99
CA GLU A 37 24.90 -0.56 -7.17
C GLU A 37 26.36 -1.05 -7.05
N VAL A 38 26.59 -2.07 -6.19
CA VAL A 38 27.92 -2.67 -6.03
C VAL A 38 28.41 -3.30 -7.34
N LEU A 39 27.53 -3.91 -8.13
CA LEU A 39 27.86 -4.44 -9.46
C LEU A 39 28.18 -3.34 -10.48
N HIS A 40 27.54 -2.17 -10.38
CA HIS A 40 27.90 -1.01 -11.22
C HIS A 40 29.30 -0.50 -10.93
N GLY A 41 29.66 -0.47 -9.65
CA GLY A 41 30.98 -0.09 -9.19
C GLY A 41 32.10 -0.87 -9.87
N LEU A 42 31.85 -2.13 -10.30
CA LEU A 42 32.83 -2.93 -11.05
C LEU A 42 33.15 -2.35 -12.43
N MET A 43 32.13 -1.99 -13.19
CA MET A 43 32.35 -1.40 -14.51
C MET A 43 33.10 -0.08 -14.37
N HIS A 44 32.74 0.75 -13.39
CA HIS A 44 33.43 2.02 -13.14
C HIS A 44 34.87 1.82 -12.65
N GLN A 45 35.12 0.86 -11.75
CA GLN A 45 36.45 0.60 -11.22
C GLN A 45 37.39 0.01 -12.28
N ILE A 46 36.87 -0.87 -13.14
CA ILE A 46 37.64 -1.48 -14.24
C ILE A 46 37.96 -0.42 -15.31
N THR A 47 36.99 0.40 -15.71
CA THR A 47 37.21 1.41 -16.78
C THR A 47 37.96 2.65 -16.31
N GLY A 48 37.77 3.11 -15.07
CA GLY A 48 38.27 4.41 -14.62
C GLY A 48 39.47 4.40 -13.67
N GLY A 49 39.79 3.27 -13.03
CA GLY A 49 40.77 3.27 -11.92
C GLY A 49 41.82 2.18 -11.99
N PHE A 50 41.41 0.91 -11.99
CA PHE A 50 42.33 -0.21 -11.76
C PHE A 50 43.23 -0.51 -12.96
N LEU A 51 42.66 -0.50 -14.17
CA LEU A 51 43.45 -0.72 -15.38
C LEU A 51 44.50 0.39 -15.58
N LEU A 52 44.09 1.65 -15.35
CA LEU A 52 45.00 2.79 -15.38
C LEU A 52 46.10 2.68 -14.31
N GLN A 53 45.76 2.21 -13.10
CA GLN A 53 46.75 2.00 -12.03
C GLN A 53 47.77 0.90 -12.37
N ILE A 54 47.33 -0.22 -12.99
CA ILE A 54 48.24 -1.27 -13.48
C ILE A 54 49.14 -0.73 -14.60
N VAL A 55 48.55 -0.05 -15.59
CA VAL A 55 49.30 0.55 -16.70
C VAL A 55 50.31 1.57 -16.18
N GLN A 56 49.92 2.43 -15.23
CA GLN A 56 50.81 3.38 -14.56
C GLN A 56 51.93 2.66 -13.83
N LEU A 57 51.65 1.61 -13.06
CA LEU A 57 52.67 0.86 -12.31
C LEU A 57 53.71 0.23 -13.26
N VAL A 58 53.26 -0.37 -14.36
CA VAL A 58 54.14 -0.98 -15.37
C VAL A 58 54.95 0.09 -16.12
N ALA A 59 54.30 1.17 -16.56
CA ALA A 59 54.95 2.25 -17.30
C ALA A 59 56.00 2.98 -16.44
N VAL A 60 55.63 3.38 -15.22
CA VAL A 60 56.53 4.06 -14.28
C VAL A 60 57.64 3.11 -13.82
N GLY A 61 57.32 1.83 -13.56
CA GLY A 61 58.33 0.81 -13.23
C GLY A 61 59.36 0.64 -14.35
N GLY A 62 58.90 0.55 -15.61
CA GLY A 62 59.78 0.52 -16.78
C GLY A 62 60.64 1.78 -16.90
N MET A 63 60.07 2.96 -16.62
CA MET A 63 60.80 4.23 -16.63
C MET A 63 61.89 4.28 -15.55
N LEU A 64 61.62 3.80 -14.33
CA LEU A 64 62.61 3.73 -13.25
C LEU A 64 63.81 2.85 -13.65
N VAL A 65 63.54 1.68 -14.26
CA VAL A 65 64.59 0.78 -14.75
C VAL A 65 65.39 1.43 -15.89
N TRP A 66 64.71 2.14 -16.80
CA TRP A 66 65.36 2.83 -17.92
C TRP A 66 66.29 3.98 -17.46
N ILE A 67 65.89 4.75 -16.45
CA ILE A 67 66.71 5.85 -15.91
C ILE A 67 67.96 5.32 -15.21
N ASN A 68 67.80 4.35 -14.31
CA ASN A 68 68.92 3.77 -13.59
C ASN A 68 68.56 2.37 -13.04
N PRO A 69 69.01 1.28 -13.70
CA PRO A 69 68.69 -0.08 -13.29
C PRO A 69 69.17 -0.41 -11.87
N LYS A 70 70.31 0.15 -11.45
CA LYS A 70 70.87 -0.07 -10.11
C LYS A 70 69.94 0.53 -9.05
N LEU A 71 69.55 1.81 -9.20
CA LEU A 71 68.62 2.45 -8.26
C LEU A 71 67.24 1.77 -8.27
N ALA A 72 66.77 1.29 -9.43
CA ALA A 72 65.51 0.54 -9.54
C ALA A 72 65.52 -0.81 -8.80
N VAL A 73 66.69 -1.44 -8.60
CA VAL A 73 66.78 -2.63 -7.73
C VAL A 73 66.72 -2.22 -6.26
N PHE A 74 67.35 -1.09 -5.88
CA PHE A 74 67.29 -0.60 -4.51
C PHE A 74 65.87 -0.17 -4.08
N THR A 75 65.03 0.28 -5.01
CA THR A 75 63.61 0.59 -4.73
C THR A 75 62.77 -0.66 -4.44
N LEU A 76 63.24 -1.86 -4.78
CA LEU A 76 62.55 -3.11 -4.45
C LEU A 76 62.81 -3.57 -3.00
N ILE A 77 63.80 -3.01 -2.30
CA ILE A 77 64.15 -3.43 -0.93
C ILE A 77 62.99 -3.27 0.07
N PRO A 78 62.19 -2.19 0.05
CA PRO A 78 61.02 -2.07 0.93
C PRO A 78 59.84 -2.98 0.53
N VAL A 79 59.81 -3.50 -0.70
CA VAL A 79 58.65 -4.25 -1.25
C VAL A 79 58.29 -5.49 -0.44
N PRO A 80 59.22 -6.38 0.00
CA PRO A 80 58.88 -7.49 0.89
C PRO A 80 58.19 -7.05 2.19
N LEU A 81 58.55 -5.88 2.72
CA LEU A 81 57.96 -5.34 3.94
C LEU A 81 56.53 -4.81 3.69
N VAL A 82 56.30 -4.21 2.51
CA VAL A 82 54.96 -3.84 2.04
C VAL A 82 54.10 -5.09 1.88
N ILE A 83 54.58 -6.13 1.20
CA ILE A 83 53.86 -7.39 1.01
C ILE A 83 53.48 -8.02 2.34
N LEU A 84 54.41 -8.09 3.30
CA LEU A 84 54.16 -8.62 4.63
C LEU A 84 53.11 -7.79 5.39
N GLY A 85 53.23 -6.47 5.36
CA GLY A 85 52.26 -5.56 5.98
C GLY A 85 50.86 -5.72 5.39
N SER A 86 50.75 -5.80 4.06
CA SER A 86 49.50 -6.05 3.36
C SER A 86 48.91 -7.42 3.69
N TRP A 87 49.73 -8.46 3.81
CA TRP A 87 49.28 -9.81 4.17
C TRP A 87 48.71 -9.87 5.61
N ILE A 88 49.40 -9.25 6.57
CA ILE A 88 48.91 -9.15 7.97
C ILE A 88 47.58 -8.40 8.01
N PHE A 89 47.50 -7.27 7.31
CA PHE A 89 46.26 -6.49 7.19
C PHE A 89 45.11 -7.35 6.64
N TRP A 90 45.36 -8.08 5.55
CA TRP A 90 44.38 -8.95 4.91
C TRP A 90 43.94 -10.12 5.79
N ARG A 91 44.83 -10.69 6.61
CA ARG A 91 44.46 -11.82 7.48
C ARG A 91 43.70 -11.40 8.75
N HIS A 92 44.02 -10.24 9.32
CA HIS A 92 43.51 -9.84 10.64
C HIS A 92 42.45 -8.74 10.63
N VAL A 93 42.55 -7.77 9.72
CA VAL A 93 41.70 -6.58 9.70
C VAL A 93 40.47 -6.83 8.85
N TYR A 94 40.69 -7.42 7.69
CA TYR A 94 39.66 -7.66 6.69
C TYR A 94 38.46 -8.51 7.19
N PRO A 95 38.62 -9.66 7.89
CA PRO A 95 37.48 -10.42 8.39
C PRO A 95 36.59 -9.62 9.36
N ARG A 96 37.12 -8.56 9.97
CA ARG A 96 36.39 -7.71 10.91
C ARG A 96 35.56 -6.63 10.21
N HIS A 97 35.78 -6.33 8.93
CA HIS A 97 34.89 -5.46 8.15
C HIS A 97 33.45 -6.00 8.09
N TYR A 98 33.27 -7.32 8.15
CA TYR A 98 31.94 -7.93 8.27
C TYR A 98 31.18 -7.42 9.51
N ARG A 99 31.88 -7.18 10.62
CA ARG A 99 31.25 -6.67 11.86
C ARG A 99 30.79 -5.23 11.73
N LEU A 100 31.50 -4.42 10.94
CA LEU A 100 31.06 -3.06 10.59
C LEU A 100 29.77 -3.10 9.77
N TRP A 101 29.70 -4.01 8.79
CA TRP A 101 28.50 -4.19 7.97
C TRP A 101 27.31 -4.71 8.80
N ASP A 102 27.52 -5.72 9.63
CA ASP A 102 26.49 -6.26 10.54
C ASP A 102 25.99 -5.20 11.53
N ALA A 103 26.88 -4.37 12.09
CA ALA A 103 26.49 -3.26 12.96
C ALA A 103 25.65 -2.21 12.22
N ALA A 104 25.98 -1.89 10.97
CA ALA A 104 25.20 -0.97 10.15
C ALA A 104 23.82 -1.54 9.82
N SER A 105 23.73 -2.83 9.49
CA SER A 105 22.48 -3.53 9.24
C SER A 105 21.56 -3.55 10.47
N LYS A 106 22.11 -3.82 11.66
CA LYS A 106 21.36 -3.79 12.94
C LYS A 106 20.80 -2.40 13.28
N GLN A 107 21.58 -1.34 13.03
CA GLN A 107 21.10 0.04 13.20
C GLN A 107 19.91 0.32 12.26
N MET A 108 20.03 -0.04 10.98
CA MET A 108 18.95 0.15 10.01
C MET A 108 17.70 -0.66 10.37
N THR A 109 17.88 -1.92 10.80
CA THR A 109 16.78 -2.80 11.24
C THR A 109 16.04 -2.21 12.45
N THR A 110 16.78 -1.63 13.40
CA THR A 110 16.21 -0.97 14.59
C THR A 110 15.38 0.25 14.19
N LEU A 111 15.92 1.11 13.31
CA LEU A 111 15.22 2.28 12.79
C LEU A 111 13.95 1.90 12.01
N SER A 112 14.06 0.92 11.10
CA SER A 112 12.92 0.44 10.30
C SER A 112 11.82 -0.15 11.18
N GLY A 113 12.18 -0.92 12.22
CA GLY A 113 11.21 -1.47 13.16
C GLY A 113 10.48 -0.38 13.96
N MET A 114 11.22 0.61 14.46
CA MET A 114 10.65 1.77 15.18
C MET A 114 9.68 2.56 14.29
N LEU A 115 10.05 2.85 13.03
CA LEU A 115 9.20 3.60 12.11
C LEU A 115 7.96 2.80 11.68
N SER A 116 8.10 1.50 11.43
CA SER A 116 6.97 0.62 11.11
C SER A 116 5.98 0.53 12.28
N GLY A 117 6.48 0.57 13.51
CA GLY A 117 5.69 0.52 14.74
C GLY A 117 5.39 1.88 15.37
N ILE A 118 5.55 2.99 14.65
CA ILE A 118 5.56 4.35 15.26
C ILE A 118 4.29 4.67 16.05
N ARG A 119 3.12 4.16 15.61
CA ARG A 119 1.86 4.31 16.34
C ARG A 119 1.89 3.62 17.70
N VAL A 120 2.49 2.44 17.81
CA VAL A 120 2.65 1.71 19.07
C VAL A 120 3.62 2.46 19.98
N VAL A 121 4.76 2.92 19.44
CA VAL A 121 5.73 3.71 20.20
C VAL A 121 5.07 4.95 20.82
N LYS A 122 4.27 5.68 20.03
CA LYS A 122 3.52 6.86 20.46
C LYS A 122 2.40 6.53 21.45
N ALA A 123 1.62 5.46 21.19
CA ALA A 123 0.52 5.05 22.04
C ALA A 123 0.97 4.64 23.45
N PHE A 124 2.16 4.04 23.57
CA PHE A 124 2.73 3.60 24.84
C PHE A 124 3.78 4.58 25.40
N ALA A 125 3.91 5.78 24.82
CA ALA A 125 4.89 6.81 25.21
C ALA A 125 6.33 6.27 25.38
N GLN A 126 6.75 5.38 24.48
CA GLN A 126 8.05 4.69 24.53
C GLN A 126 9.14 5.36 23.67
N GLU A 127 8.97 6.64 23.28
CA GLU A 127 9.92 7.32 22.41
C GLU A 127 11.35 7.32 22.97
N SER A 128 11.50 7.61 24.26
CA SER A 128 12.83 7.61 24.91
C SER A 128 13.48 6.22 24.90
N ARG A 129 12.69 5.16 25.12
CA ARG A 129 13.19 3.78 25.11
C ARG A 129 13.68 3.36 23.72
N GLU A 130 12.93 3.70 22.67
CA GLU A 130 13.33 3.40 21.30
C GLU A 130 14.50 4.29 20.85
N LEU A 131 14.58 5.53 21.32
CA LEU A 131 15.75 6.40 21.12
C LEU A 131 17.01 5.78 21.76
N ASP A 132 16.92 5.29 23.00
CA ASP A 132 18.04 4.64 23.69
C ASP A 132 18.49 3.36 22.98
N ARG A 133 17.53 2.57 22.47
CA ARG A 133 17.81 1.38 21.67
C ARG A 133 18.52 1.74 20.37
N PHE A 134 18.10 2.82 19.70
CA PHE A 134 18.78 3.34 18.51
C PHE A 134 20.17 3.88 18.83
N HIS A 135 20.35 4.57 19.96
CA HIS A 135 21.66 5.02 20.44
C HIS A 135 22.59 3.84 20.70
N GLY A 136 22.12 2.77 21.34
CA GLY A 136 22.91 1.55 21.56
C GLY A 136 23.39 0.90 20.26
N ALA A 137 22.53 0.82 19.25
CA ALA A 137 22.90 0.34 17.92
C ALA A 137 23.88 1.29 17.21
N SER A 138 23.67 2.60 17.33
CA SER A 138 24.53 3.64 16.75
C SER A 138 25.93 3.66 17.39
N ASP A 139 26.02 3.46 18.70
CA ASP A 139 27.28 3.35 19.44
C ASP A 139 28.03 2.07 19.10
N HIS A 140 27.31 0.96 18.88
CA HIS A 140 27.92 -0.27 18.39
C HIS A 140 28.54 -0.07 16.99
N LEU A 141 27.81 0.58 16.07
CA LEU A 141 28.34 0.96 14.77
C LEU A 141 29.53 1.92 14.89
N ARG A 142 29.44 2.94 15.75
CA ARG A 142 30.52 3.92 15.98
C ARG A 142 31.80 3.22 16.43
N ARG A 143 31.73 2.29 17.39
CA ARG A 143 32.88 1.54 17.88
C ARG A 143 33.55 0.72 16.78
N TRP A 144 32.77 0.01 15.96
CA TRP A 144 33.32 -0.76 14.83
C TRP A 144 33.91 0.14 13.75
N ARG A 145 33.24 1.24 13.42
CA ARG A 145 33.72 2.21 12.44
C ARG A 145 35.04 2.82 12.90
N GLN A 146 35.12 3.25 14.16
CA GLN A 146 36.35 3.81 14.72
C GLN A 146 37.48 2.78 14.80
N TRP A 147 37.17 1.52 15.12
CA TRP A 147 38.17 0.46 15.10
C TRP A 147 38.74 0.22 13.70
N VAL A 148 37.88 0.17 12.67
CA VAL A 148 38.30 0.04 11.27
C VAL A 148 39.13 1.25 10.83
N GLU A 149 38.65 2.46 11.12
CA GLU A 149 39.32 3.72 10.72
C GLU A 149 40.69 3.87 11.38
N ASN A 150 40.79 3.59 12.69
CA ASN A 150 42.06 3.60 13.40
C ASN A 150 43.04 2.57 12.83
N THR A 151 42.54 1.38 12.46
CA THR A 151 43.36 0.32 11.89
C THR A 151 43.86 0.70 10.49
N ASN A 152 42.99 1.29 9.66
CA ASN A 152 43.35 1.84 8.34
C ASN A 152 44.37 2.96 8.45
N THR A 153 44.18 3.89 9.40
CA THR A 153 45.10 5.00 9.65
C THR A 153 46.46 4.49 10.10
N THR A 154 46.48 3.52 11.02
CA THR A 154 47.73 2.89 11.50
C THR A 154 48.46 2.16 10.39
N TYR A 155 47.72 1.43 9.53
CA TYR A 155 48.27 0.77 8.35
C TYR A 155 48.86 1.77 7.35
N ALA A 156 48.12 2.83 7.02
CA ALA A 156 48.57 3.88 6.11
C ALA A 156 49.84 4.58 6.64
N ALA A 157 49.87 4.94 7.93
CA ALA A 157 51.04 5.52 8.57
C ALA A 157 52.25 4.57 8.54
N SER A 158 52.04 3.28 8.80
CA SER A 158 53.08 2.26 8.74
C SER A 158 53.64 2.14 7.32
N MET A 159 52.78 2.08 6.30
CA MET A 159 53.21 2.03 4.89
C MET A 159 53.94 3.30 4.47
N GLN A 160 53.52 4.47 4.94
CA GLN A 160 54.22 5.73 4.67
C GLN A 160 55.66 5.71 5.18
N ILE A 161 55.91 5.13 6.36
CA ILE A 161 57.27 4.96 6.91
C ILE A 161 58.10 4.04 6.01
N VAL A 162 57.52 2.92 5.56
CA VAL A 162 58.18 1.96 4.66
C VAL A 162 58.55 2.63 3.33
N PHE A 163 57.64 3.39 2.73
CA PHE A 163 57.92 4.13 1.50
C PHE A 163 58.96 5.24 1.69
N SER A 164 58.93 5.93 2.83
CA SER A 164 59.91 6.95 3.18
C SER A 164 61.31 6.36 3.33
N LEU A 165 61.42 5.14 3.88
CA LEU A 165 62.69 4.41 3.94
C LEU A 165 63.23 4.08 2.54
N GLY A 166 62.35 3.67 1.62
CA GLY A 166 62.70 3.48 0.20
C GLY A 166 63.21 4.77 -0.45
N GLY A 167 62.53 5.89 -0.20
CA GLY A 167 62.98 7.21 -0.64
C GLY A 167 64.35 7.59 -0.08
N LEU A 168 64.59 7.32 1.21
CA LEU A 168 65.87 7.59 1.88
C LEU A 168 67.02 6.77 1.28
N ILE A 169 66.80 5.48 1.00
CA ILE A 169 67.78 4.61 0.34
C ILE A 169 68.16 5.20 -1.02
N VAL A 170 67.17 5.59 -1.82
CA VAL A 170 67.39 6.20 -3.14
C VAL A 170 68.10 7.54 -3.02
N TRP A 171 67.75 8.36 -2.02
CA TRP A 171 68.39 9.65 -1.78
C TRP A 171 69.87 9.48 -1.42
N TYR A 172 70.19 8.51 -0.56
CA TYR A 172 71.57 8.21 -0.15
C TYR A 172 72.41 7.63 -1.28
N VAL A 173 71.93 6.56 -1.94
CA VAL A 173 72.66 5.88 -3.01
C VAL A 173 72.74 6.77 -4.26
N GLY A 174 71.61 7.39 -4.63
CA GLY A 174 71.53 8.30 -5.77
C GLY A 174 72.34 9.58 -5.56
N GLY A 175 72.33 10.15 -4.35
CA GLY A 175 73.17 11.30 -3.99
C GLY A 175 74.66 10.99 -4.10
N ARG A 176 75.10 9.81 -3.66
CA ARG A 176 76.48 9.34 -3.86
C ARG A 176 76.82 9.19 -5.34
N ASP A 177 75.90 8.64 -6.14
CA ASP A 177 76.09 8.46 -7.58
C ASP A 177 76.13 9.81 -8.34
N VAL A 178 75.45 10.85 -7.84
CA VAL A 178 75.54 12.23 -8.34
C VAL A 178 76.88 12.88 -7.99
N ILE A 179 77.32 12.78 -6.73
CA ILE A 179 78.61 13.31 -6.29
C ILE A 179 79.76 12.61 -7.05
N GLY A 180 79.63 11.31 -7.32
CA GLY A 180 80.58 10.53 -8.10
C GLY A 180 80.51 10.74 -9.63
N GLY A 181 79.62 11.62 -10.13
CA GLY A 181 79.50 11.95 -11.55
C GLY A 181 78.84 10.90 -12.43
N SER A 182 78.35 9.80 -11.85
CA SER A 182 77.69 8.70 -12.59
C SER A 182 76.21 8.96 -12.91
N MET A 183 75.62 10.00 -12.30
CA MET A 183 74.23 10.41 -12.52
C MET A 183 74.09 11.93 -12.37
N THR A 184 73.14 12.55 -13.09
CA THR A 184 72.86 13.98 -12.93
C THR A 184 71.87 14.25 -11.80
N LEU A 185 71.91 15.46 -11.23
CA LEU A 185 70.93 15.89 -10.21
C LEU A 185 69.49 15.85 -10.77
N GLY A 186 69.31 16.20 -12.05
CA GLY A 186 68.01 16.12 -12.72
C GLY A 186 67.47 14.69 -12.80
N GLN A 187 68.33 13.70 -13.09
CA GLN A 187 67.95 12.29 -13.06
C GLN A 187 67.54 11.83 -11.66
N LEU A 188 68.21 12.30 -10.59
CA LEU A 188 67.83 11.97 -9.20
C LEU A 188 66.45 12.52 -8.84
N ILE A 189 66.18 13.78 -9.19
CA ILE A 189 64.88 14.42 -8.91
C ILE A 189 63.78 13.74 -9.71
N ALA A 190 64.01 13.44 -11.00
CA ALA A 190 63.06 12.71 -11.83
C ALA A 190 62.79 11.30 -11.28
N PHE A 191 63.84 10.61 -10.81
CA PHE A 191 63.71 9.27 -10.22
C PHE A 191 62.88 9.29 -8.94
N LEU A 192 63.09 10.27 -8.04
CA LEU A 192 62.27 10.43 -6.83
C LEU A 192 60.81 10.76 -7.15
N ALA A 193 60.55 11.56 -8.18
CA ALA A 193 59.20 11.85 -8.64
C ALA A 193 58.50 10.58 -9.20
N TYR A 194 59.18 9.82 -10.05
CA TYR A 194 58.66 8.54 -10.55
C TYR A 194 58.49 7.51 -9.44
N LEU A 195 59.36 7.51 -8.42
CA LEU A 195 59.23 6.63 -7.26
C LEU A 195 57.95 6.93 -6.46
N ALA A 196 57.64 8.20 -6.23
CA ALA A 196 56.38 8.60 -5.60
C ALA A 196 55.16 8.17 -6.45
N MET A 197 55.23 8.34 -7.77
CA MET A 197 54.20 7.88 -8.70
C MET A 197 54.06 6.36 -8.76
N PHE A 198 55.13 5.61 -8.48
CA PHE A 198 55.15 4.16 -8.42
C PHE A 198 54.49 3.65 -7.13
N TYR A 199 54.76 4.29 -5.98
CA TYR A 199 54.19 3.90 -4.70
C TYR A 199 52.73 4.32 -4.48
N ALA A 200 52.25 5.40 -5.10
CA ALA A 200 50.87 5.85 -4.90
C ALA A 200 49.80 4.79 -5.30
N PRO A 201 49.88 4.10 -6.44
CA PRO A 201 48.95 3.01 -6.80
C PRO A 201 49.01 1.79 -5.87
N LEU A 202 50.18 1.49 -5.28
CA LEU A 202 50.34 0.37 -4.34
C LEU A 202 49.46 0.57 -3.08
N GLY A 203 49.29 1.81 -2.62
CA GLY A 203 48.36 2.13 -1.53
C GLY A 203 46.89 1.94 -1.91
N ALA A 204 46.52 2.28 -3.15
CA ALA A 204 45.16 2.10 -3.66
C ALA A 204 44.75 0.61 -3.78
N LEU A 205 45.73 -0.29 -3.93
CA LEU A 205 45.51 -1.74 -3.97
C LEU A 205 44.85 -2.28 -2.68
N SER A 206 45.06 -1.61 -1.53
CA SER A 206 44.38 -1.97 -0.28
C SER A 206 42.85 -1.79 -0.40
N ASN A 207 42.40 -0.68 -0.98
CA ASN A 207 40.98 -0.38 -1.20
C ASN A 207 40.33 -1.32 -2.22
N PHE A 208 41.10 -1.82 -3.20
CA PHE A 208 40.64 -2.79 -4.19
C PHE A 208 40.11 -4.08 -3.53
N THR A 209 40.74 -4.55 -2.45
CA THR A 209 40.31 -5.79 -1.77
C THR A 209 38.97 -5.63 -1.04
N THR A 210 38.78 -4.52 -0.33
CA THR A 210 37.50 -4.16 0.31
C THR A 210 36.39 -4.04 -0.72
N TRP A 211 36.70 -3.41 -1.85
CA TRP A 211 35.80 -3.29 -2.97
C TRP A 211 35.45 -4.66 -3.60
N LEU A 212 36.47 -5.48 -3.93
CA LEU A 212 36.30 -6.83 -4.50
C LEU A 212 35.44 -7.73 -3.62
N THR A 213 35.56 -7.57 -2.31
CA THR A 213 34.79 -8.34 -1.33
C THR A 213 33.35 -7.91 -1.24
N SER A 214 33.13 -6.60 -1.24
CA SER A 214 31.79 -6.03 -1.30
C SER A 214 31.11 -6.51 -2.58
N PHE A 215 31.84 -6.51 -3.70
CA PHE A 215 31.41 -7.03 -4.98
C PHE A 215 31.07 -8.52 -4.94
N LEU A 216 31.97 -9.39 -4.45
CA LEU A 216 31.72 -10.82 -4.36
C LEU A 216 30.53 -11.14 -3.45
N SER A 217 30.42 -10.44 -2.31
CA SER A 217 29.33 -10.65 -1.35
C SER A 217 27.99 -10.13 -1.87
N GLY A 218 27.96 -8.95 -2.48
CA GLY A 218 26.77 -8.38 -3.11
C GLY A 218 26.30 -9.21 -4.29
N SER A 219 27.24 -9.61 -5.18
CA SER A 219 26.94 -10.49 -6.32
C SER A 219 26.41 -11.84 -5.87
N LYS A 220 27.00 -12.44 -4.83
CA LYS A 220 26.49 -13.68 -4.25
C LYS A 220 25.03 -13.54 -3.79
N ARG A 221 24.68 -12.47 -3.07
CA ARG A 221 23.29 -12.23 -2.62
C ARG A 221 22.32 -11.98 -3.76
N VAL A 222 22.76 -11.26 -4.80
CA VAL A 222 21.95 -11.03 -6.01
C VAL A 222 21.70 -12.34 -6.74
N LEU A 223 22.75 -13.14 -6.96
CA LEU A 223 22.65 -14.45 -7.60
C LEU A 223 21.79 -15.41 -6.77
N GLU A 224 21.96 -15.47 -5.45
CA GLU A 224 21.09 -16.25 -4.56
C GLU A 224 19.61 -15.88 -4.72
N LEU A 225 19.29 -14.60 -4.87
CA LEU A 225 17.92 -14.15 -5.14
C LEU A 225 17.43 -14.61 -6.54
N LEU A 226 18.24 -14.40 -7.58
CA LEU A 226 17.90 -14.76 -8.96
C LEU A 226 17.74 -16.28 -9.14
N ASP A 227 18.58 -17.06 -8.46
CA ASP A 227 18.60 -18.52 -8.48
C ASP A 227 17.57 -19.15 -7.55
N THR A 228 16.91 -18.37 -6.68
CA THR A 228 15.84 -18.88 -5.81
C THR A 228 14.73 -19.48 -6.70
N PRO A 229 14.41 -20.78 -6.61
CA PRO A 229 13.39 -21.37 -7.48
C PRO A 229 12.03 -20.72 -7.25
N ALA A 230 11.29 -20.47 -8.33
CA ALA A 230 9.88 -20.13 -8.20
C ALA A 230 9.16 -21.39 -7.71
N LEU A 231 8.47 -21.31 -6.57
CA LEU A 231 7.73 -22.47 -6.04
C LEU A 231 6.45 -22.77 -6.83
N ILE A 232 6.01 -21.85 -7.69
CA ILE A 232 4.85 -22.01 -8.57
C ILE A 232 5.35 -21.76 -9.99
N ASP A 233 5.57 -22.83 -10.74
CA ASP A 233 5.96 -22.74 -12.14
C ASP A 233 4.73 -22.47 -13.02
N GLU A 234 4.85 -21.52 -13.94
CA GLU A 234 3.90 -21.37 -15.03
C GLU A 234 3.99 -22.61 -15.95
N PRO A 235 2.87 -23.23 -16.34
CA PRO A 235 2.90 -24.33 -17.29
C PRO A 235 3.51 -23.88 -18.62
N THR A 236 4.38 -24.69 -19.21
CA THR A 236 5.06 -24.40 -20.50
C THR A 236 4.09 -24.26 -21.68
N SER A 237 2.92 -24.90 -21.59
CA SER A 237 1.81 -24.74 -22.53
C SER A 237 0.51 -24.71 -21.71
N PRO A 238 0.07 -23.52 -21.25
CA PRO A 238 -1.18 -23.40 -20.49
C PRO A 238 -2.37 -23.87 -21.32
N GLN A 239 -3.31 -24.57 -20.68
CA GLN A 239 -4.55 -24.94 -21.35
C GLN A 239 -5.43 -23.70 -21.55
N PRO A 240 -6.05 -23.51 -22.73
CA PRO A 240 -6.95 -22.38 -22.95
C PRO A 240 -8.20 -22.53 -22.09
N TRP A 241 -8.56 -21.48 -21.36
CA TRP A 241 -9.65 -21.51 -20.39
C TRP A 241 -10.63 -20.34 -20.61
N ASN A 242 -11.52 -20.51 -21.59
CA ASN A 242 -12.35 -19.42 -22.12
C ASN A 242 -13.76 -19.36 -21.52
N ASP A 243 -14.38 -20.51 -21.23
CA ASP A 243 -15.78 -20.60 -20.79
C ASP A 243 -15.88 -21.15 -19.36
N VAL A 244 -15.53 -20.28 -18.40
CA VAL A 244 -15.46 -20.62 -16.98
C VAL A 244 -16.85 -20.62 -16.37
N GLN A 245 -17.32 -21.79 -15.93
CA GLN A 245 -18.61 -21.96 -15.24
C GLN A 245 -18.44 -21.80 -13.73
N GLY A 246 -17.26 -22.12 -13.20
CA GLY A 246 -16.92 -21.96 -11.80
C GLY A 246 -17.24 -23.20 -10.95
N GLU A 247 -17.26 -24.40 -11.53
CA GLU A 247 -17.29 -25.64 -10.75
C GLU A 247 -15.94 -25.84 -10.06
N ILE A 248 -15.93 -26.16 -8.77
CA ILE A 248 -14.68 -26.36 -8.00
C ILE A 248 -14.69 -27.76 -7.39
N ARG A 249 -13.58 -28.49 -7.52
CA ARG A 249 -13.42 -29.81 -6.92
C ARG A 249 -12.09 -29.95 -6.21
N PHE A 250 -12.16 -30.35 -4.95
CA PHE A 250 -11.04 -30.81 -4.14
C PHE A 250 -11.11 -32.35 -4.11
N ALA A 251 -10.04 -33.02 -4.51
CA ALA A 251 -9.95 -34.48 -4.50
C ALA A 251 -8.72 -34.94 -3.69
N ASN A 252 -8.97 -35.55 -2.54
CA ASN A 252 -7.98 -36.14 -1.64
C ASN A 252 -6.82 -35.20 -1.29
N VAL A 253 -7.15 -33.93 -1.01
CA VAL A 253 -6.14 -32.88 -0.83
C VAL A 253 -5.49 -32.99 0.55
N THR A 254 -4.17 -33.18 0.56
CA THR A 254 -3.32 -33.11 1.76
C THR A 254 -2.25 -32.05 1.56
N PHE A 255 -2.06 -31.18 2.56
CA PHE A 255 -1.09 -30.09 2.49
C PHE A 255 -0.63 -29.61 3.87
N GLY A 256 0.65 -29.28 4.00
CA GLY A 256 1.21 -28.50 5.12
C GLY A 256 2.32 -27.55 4.68
N TYR A 257 2.44 -26.40 5.35
CA TYR A 257 3.51 -25.41 5.09
C TYR A 257 4.92 -25.96 5.41
N ASP A 258 4.98 -26.94 6.31
CA ASP A 258 6.10 -27.86 6.47
C ASP A 258 5.59 -29.25 6.04
N ARG A 259 6.34 -29.95 5.19
CA ARG A 259 6.00 -31.30 4.72
C ARG A 259 5.80 -32.29 5.88
N ASN A 260 6.47 -32.06 7.00
CA ASN A 260 6.37 -32.92 8.18
C ASN A 260 5.19 -32.58 9.11
N GLN A 261 4.46 -31.49 8.83
CA GLN A 261 3.33 -31.02 9.64
C GLN A 261 2.15 -30.65 8.71
N PRO A 262 1.43 -31.66 8.18
CA PRO A 262 0.23 -31.43 7.39
C PRO A 262 -0.82 -30.64 8.19
N VAL A 263 -1.40 -29.64 7.53
CA VAL A 263 -2.47 -28.76 8.04
C VAL A 263 -3.83 -29.23 7.53
N LEU A 264 -3.89 -29.75 6.29
CA LEU A 264 -5.06 -30.38 5.68
C LEU A 264 -4.77 -31.86 5.44
N HIS A 265 -5.78 -32.70 5.66
CA HIS A 265 -5.67 -34.15 5.54
C HIS A 265 -6.84 -34.73 4.75
N ASP A 266 -6.55 -35.28 3.56
CA ASP A 266 -7.52 -36.01 2.72
C ASP A 266 -8.85 -35.28 2.53
N VAL A 267 -8.78 -34.00 2.18
CA VAL A 267 -9.96 -33.14 2.01
C VAL A 267 -10.54 -33.34 0.62
N SER A 268 -11.82 -33.76 0.55
CA SER A 268 -12.56 -33.94 -0.69
C SER A 268 -13.94 -33.32 -0.63
N PHE A 269 -14.28 -32.46 -1.59
CA PHE A 269 -15.61 -31.88 -1.79
C PHE A 269 -15.71 -31.25 -3.19
N GLU A 270 -16.95 -31.03 -3.65
CA GLU A 270 -17.27 -30.46 -4.95
C GLU A 270 -18.24 -29.30 -4.74
N VAL A 271 -18.08 -28.19 -5.46
CA VAL A 271 -18.93 -27.00 -5.42
C VAL A 271 -19.48 -26.76 -6.82
N ALA A 272 -20.81 -26.71 -6.93
CA ALA A 272 -21.48 -26.51 -8.20
C ALA A 272 -21.36 -25.05 -8.70
N PRO A 273 -21.44 -24.80 -10.01
CA PRO A 273 -21.51 -23.45 -10.56
C PRO A 273 -22.61 -22.60 -9.90
N GLY A 274 -22.25 -21.43 -9.37
CA GLY A 274 -23.17 -20.51 -8.71
C GLY A 274 -23.53 -20.89 -7.26
N GLU A 275 -23.05 -22.02 -6.74
CA GLU A 275 -23.27 -22.44 -5.34
C GLU A 275 -22.44 -21.57 -4.38
N MET A 276 -23.05 -21.16 -3.27
CA MET A 276 -22.37 -20.53 -2.15
C MET A 276 -22.11 -21.56 -1.04
N ILE A 277 -20.84 -21.88 -0.79
CA ILE A 277 -20.43 -22.71 0.34
C ILE A 277 -19.86 -21.88 1.49
N GLY A 278 -20.25 -22.21 2.72
CA GLY A 278 -19.71 -21.64 3.95
C GLY A 278 -18.70 -22.58 4.61
N ILE A 279 -17.48 -22.13 4.89
CA ILE A 279 -16.46 -22.90 5.58
C ILE A 279 -16.36 -22.46 7.03
N VAL A 280 -16.51 -23.41 7.96
CA VAL A 280 -16.47 -23.18 9.42
C VAL A 280 -15.51 -24.12 10.11
N GLY A 281 -15.02 -23.71 11.28
CA GLY A 281 -14.11 -24.51 12.07
C GLY A 281 -13.32 -23.65 13.06
N ARG A 282 -12.67 -24.29 14.02
CA ARG A 282 -11.82 -23.60 15.00
C ARG A 282 -10.66 -22.86 14.33
N SER A 283 -10.05 -21.91 15.02
CA SER A 283 -8.79 -21.32 14.54
C SER A 283 -7.74 -22.44 14.36
N GLY A 284 -6.99 -22.38 13.26
CA GLY A 284 -6.03 -23.44 12.89
C GLY A 284 -6.63 -24.70 12.25
N SER A 285 -7.92 -24.73 11.92
CA SER A 285 -8.54 -25.88 11.24
C SER A 285 -8.22 -26.01 9.74
N GLY A 286 -7.44 -25.08 9.16
CA GLY A 286 -7.03 -25.10 7.75
C GLY A 286 -7.89 -24.28 6.77
N LYS A 287 -8.83 -23.45 7.25
CA LYS A 287 -9.74 -22.65 6.39
C LYS A 287 -8.99 -21.72 5.43
N SER A 288 -8.12 -20.85 5.96
CA SER A 288 -7.30 -19.94 5.13
C SER A 288 -6.33 -20.71 4.22
N THR A 289 -5.90 -21.91 4.63
CA THR A 289 -5.07 -22.79 3.79
C THR A 289 -5.83 -23.27 2.54
N LEU A 290 -7.13 -23.57 2.64
CA LEU A 290 -7.95 -23.91 1.46
C LEU A 290 -7.98 -22.77 0.45
N VAL A 291 -8.15 -21.54 0.92
CA VAL A 291 -8.14 -20.33 0.09
C VAL A 291 -6.79 -20.12 -0.58
N ASN A 292 -5.70 -20.29 0.18
CA ASN A 292 -4.35 -20.17 -0.35
C ASN A 292 -4.06 -21.22 -1.44
N LEU A 293 -4.59 -22.43 -1.30
CA LEU A 293 -4.45 -23.49 -2.31
C LEU A 293 -5.29 -23.24 -3.54
N LEU A 294 -6.56 -22.84 -3.39
CA LEU A 294 -7.44 -22.51 -4.51
C LEU A 294 -6.91 -21.33 -5.34
N SER A 295 -6.35 -20.34 -4.66
CA SER A 295 -5.71 -19.16 -5.29
C SER A 295 -4.33 -19.46 -5.87
N ARG A 296 -3.88 -20.71 -5.73
CA ARG A 296 -2.55 -21.21 -6.10
C ARG A 296 -1.44 -20.29 -5.59
N PHE A 297 -1.52 -19.90 -4.31
CA PHE A 297 -0.38 -19.34 -3.57
C PHE A 297 0.56 -20.45 -3.07
N HIS A 298 0.03 -21.67 -2.98
CA HIS A 298 0.76 -22.93 -2.81
C HIS A 298 0.17 -23.99 -3.72
N ASP A 299 1.02 -24.90 -4.21
CA ASP A 299 0.56 -26.13 -4.85
C ASP A 299 0.28 -27.21 -3.79
N VAL A 300 -0.70 -28.07 -4.05
CA VAL A 300 -1.03 -29.23 -3.20
C VAL A 300 0.13 -30.23 -3.15
N GLN A 301 0.30 -30.90 -2.01
CA GLN A 301 1.33 -31.95 -1.86
C GLN A 301 0.82 -33.30 -2.35
N GLU A 302 -0.44 -33.63 -2.02
CA GLU A 302 -1.15 -34.80 -2.50
C GLU A 302 -2.57 -34.41 -2.91
N GLY A 303 -3.15 -35.18 -3.85
CA GLY A 303 -4.46 -34.89 -4.42
C GLY A 303 -4.41 -33.88 -5.56
N SER A 304 -5.58 -33.31 -5.88
CA SER A 304 -5.75 -32.30 -6.92
C SER A 304 -6.87 -31.32 -6.59
N ILE A 305 -6.72 -30.08 -7.06
CA ILE A 305 -7.78 -29.08 -7.09
C ILE A 305 -8.05 -28.77 -8.55
N THR A 306 -9.30 -28.91 -8.97
CA THR A 306 -9.73 -28.61 -10.34
C THR A 306 -10.80 -27.55 -10.36
N VAL A 307 -10.76 -26.67 -11.36
CA VAL A 307 -11.85 -25.73 -11.67
C VAL A 307 -12.37 -26.06 -13.07
N ASP A 308 -13.67 -26.29 -13.22
CA ASP A 308 -14.31 -26.76 -14.46
C ASP A 308 -13.59 -27.99 -15.07
N GLY A 309 -13.19 -28.93 -14.21
CA GLY A 309 -12.45 -30.14 -14.58
C GLY A 309 -10.97 -29.93 -14.95
N HIS A 310 -10.47 -28.70 -14.99
CA HIS A 310 -9.07 -28.39 -15.27
C HIS A 310 -8.28 -28.30 -13.97
N ASP A 311 -7.18 -29.04 -13.84
CA ASP A 311 -6.30 -28.92 -12.68
C ASP A 311 -5.67 -27.51 -12.65
N ILE A 312 -5.76 -26.81 -11.52
CA ILE A 312 -5.26 -25.44 -11.37
C ILE A 312 -3.75 -25.32 -11.66
N ARG A 313 -3.00 -26.42 -11.58
CA ARG A 313 -1.58 -26.50 -11.93
C ARG A 313 -1.32 -26.43 -13.44
N THR A 314 -2.31 -26.78 -14.25
CA THR A 314 -2.23 -26.79 -15.72
C THR A 314 -2.70 -25.48 -16.37
N LEU A 315 -3.37 -24.63 -15.60
CA LEU A 315 -3.82 -23.29 -16.00
C LEU A 315 -2.69 -22.26 -15.81
N SER A 316 -2.71 -21.19 -16.60
CA SER A 316 -1.86 -20.02 -16.31
C SER A 316 -2.29 -19.40 -14.98
N THR A 317 -1.33 -18.95 -14.16
CA THR A 317 -1.69 -18.30 -12.89
C THR A 317 -2.40 -16.98 -13.10
N ARG A 318 -2.14 -16.31 -14.23
CA ARG A 318 -2.85 -15.10 -14.63
C ARG A 318 -4.32 -15.39 -14.89
N ASP A 319 -4.63 -16.36 -15.76
CA ASP A 319 -6.00 -16.70 -16.11
C ASP A 319 -6.79 -17.19 -14.88
N LEU A 320 -6.16 -17.99 -14.02
CA LEU A 320 -6.73 -18.42 -12.74
C LEU A 320 -7.15 -17.22 -11.87
N ARG A 321 -6.25 -16.25 -11.69
CA ARG A 321 -6.46 -15.09 -10.80
C ARG A 321 -7.32 -13.99 -11.41
N GLU A 322 -7.41 -13.90 -12.73
CA GLU A 322 -8.36 -13.00 -13.40
C GLU A 322 -9.81 -13.52 -13.26
N ARG A 323 -10.01 -14.84 -13.15
CA ARG A 323 -11.33 -15.46 -12.98
C ARG A 323 -11.73 -15.72 -11.52
N LEU A 324 -10.76 -15.66 -10.61
CA LEU A 324 -10.94 -15.85 -9.17
C LEU A 324 -10.76 -14.52 -8.43
N GLY A 325 -11.84 -14.03 -7.81
CA GLY A 325 -11.82 -12.84 -6.96
C GLY A 325 -11.66 -13.20 -5.50
N ILE A 326 -10.86 -12.43 -4.77
CA ILE A 326 -10.70 -12.59 -3.31
C ILE A 326 -11.00 -11.28 -2.62
N VAL A 327 -11.93 -11.32 -1.67
CA VAL A 327 -12.14 -10.25 -0.70
C VAL A 327 -11.44 -10.65 0.58
N PHE A 328 -10.26 -10.07 0.80
CA PHE A 328 -9.47 -10.29 2.00
C PHE A 328 -10.10 -9.61 3.23
N GLN A 329 -9.92 -10.24 4.39
CA GLN A 329 -10.29 -9.69 5.70
C GLN A 329 -9.72 -8.27 5.90
N ASP A 330 -8.40 -8.12 5.75
CA ASP A 330 -7.74 -6.83 5.79
C ASP A 330 -7.67 -6.24 4.37
N SER A 331 -8.57 -5.30 4.09
CA SER A 331 -8.63 -4.61 2.79
C SER A 331 -7.41 -3.70 2.58
N PHE A 332 -6.36 -4.24 1.96
CA PHE A 332 -5.18 -3.49 1.58
C PHE A 332 -5.46 -2.59 0.36
N LEU A 333 -5.11 -1.31 0.52
CA LEU A 333 -5.15 -0.29 -0.53
C LEU A 333 -3.76 0.31 -0.69
N PHE A 334 -3.34 0.45 -1.95
CA PHE A 334 -2.08 1.09 -2.30
C PHE A 334 -2.18 2.59 -2.12
N ARG A 335 -1.03 3.22 -1.80
CA ARG A 335 -0.90 4.67 -1.93
C ARG A 335 -1.14 5.07 -3.38
N GLY A 336 -2.09 5.96 -3.61
CA GLY A 336 -2.57 6.32 -4.94
C GLY A 336 -3.96 6.93 -4.87
N THR A 337 -4.56 7.23 -6.00
CA THR A 337 -5.94 7.72 -6.01
C THR A 337 -6.92 6.59 -5.71
N ILE A 338 -8.12 6.95 -5.24
CA ILE A 338 -9.24 6.01 -5.11
C ILE A 338 -9.48 5.28 -6.44
N TRP A 339 -9.50 6.00 -7.56
CA TRP A 339 -9.65 5.45 -8.91
C TRP A 339 -8.61 4.37 -9.23
N LYS A 340 -7.33 4.61 -8.93
CA LYS A 340 -6.25 3.64 -9.17
C LYS A 340 -6.40 2.38 -8.33
N ASN A 341 -6.93 2.50 -7.11
CA ASN A 341 -7.21 1.35 -6.26
C ASN A 341 -8.43 0.56 -6.76
N LEU A 342 -9.50 1.25 -7.18
CA LEU A 342 -10.70 0.63 -7.74
C LEU A 342 -10.36 -0.19 -8.99
N CYS A 343 -9.60 0.38 -9.93
CA CYS A 343 -9.23 -0.25 -11.19
C CYS A 343 -8.01 -1.17 -11.09
N TYR A 344 -7.51 -1.47 -9.89
CA TYR A 344 -6.28 -2.24 -9.71
C TYR A 344 -6.37 -3.64 -10.35
N GLY A 345 -7.51 -4.32 -10.21
CA GLY A 345 -7.75 -5.64 -10.82
C GLY A 345 -8.00 -5.61 -12.32
N ARG A 346 -8.48 -4.48 -12.86
CA ARG A 346 -8.74 -4.28 -14.28
C ARG A 346 -8.36 -2.88 -14.74
N PRO A 347 -7.07 -2.61 -15.01
CA PRO A 347 -6.57 -1.26 -15.28
C PRO A 347 -7.15 -0.60 -16.54
N GLN A 348 -7.66 -1.39 -17.51
CA GLN A 348 -8.30 -0.87 -18.72
C GLN A 348 -9.80 -0.59 -18.55
N ALA A 349 -10.37 -0.73 -17.35
CA ALA A 349 -11.77 -0.43 -17.10
C ALA A 349 -12.12 1.02 -17.47
N THR A 350 -13.25 1.20 -18.13
CA THR A 350 -13.80 2.52 -18.42
C THR A 350 -14.33 3.17 -17.14
N ILE A 351 -14.44 4.50 -17.16
CA ILE A 351 -14.98 5.26 -16.02
C ILE A 351 -16.40 4.81 -15.66
N GLU A 352 -17.23 4.54 -16.67
CA GLU A 352 -18.61 4.09 -16.47
C GLU A 352 -18.65 2.75 -15.74
N GLU A 353 -17.85 1.77 -16.15
CA GLU A 353 -17.78 0.46 -15.48
C GLU A 353 -17.32 0.60 -14.03
N GLY A 354 -16.31 1.43 -13.78
CA GLY A 354 -15.83 1.71 -12.43
C GLY A 354 -16.90 2.37 -11.54
N LEU A 355 -17.61 3.37 -12.07
CA LEU A 355 -18.71 4.04 -11.37
C LEU A 355 -19.87 3.06 -11.08
N THR A 356 -20.21 2.18 -12.04
CA THR A 356 -21.23 1.14 -11.85
C THR A 356 -20.83 0.16 -10.76
N ALA A 357 -19.59 -0.32 -10.76
CA ALA A 357 -19.08 -1.21 -9.72
C ALA A 357 -19.07 -0.53 -8.33
N ALA A 358 -18.67 0.74 -8.28
CA ALA A 358 -18.68 1.52 -7.04
C ALA A 358 -20.10 1.77 -6.51
N LYS A 359 -21.09 2.01 -7.39
CA LYS A 359 -22.50 2.11 -6.98
C LYS A 359 -23.06 0.78 -6.49
N ALA A 360 -22.80 -0.30 -7.20
CA ALA A 360 -23.25 -1.65 -6.84
C ALA A 360 -22.69 -2.10 -5.47
N ALA A 361 -21.49 -1.65 -5.09
CA ALA A 361 -20.91 -1.89 -3.77
C ALA A 361 -21.34 -0.86 -2.69
N GLY A 362 -22.25 0.06 -3.00
CA GLY A 362 -22.63 1.15 -2.10
C GLY A 362 -21.47 2.08 -1.74
N ALA A 363 -20.44 2.16 -2.58
CA ALA A 363 -19.25 2.97 -2.33
C ALA A 363 -19.32 4.37 -2.95
N HIS A 364 -20.12 4.54 -3.99
CA HIS A 364 -20.13 5.77 -4.79
C HIS A 364 -20.32 7.05 -3.96
N ASP A 365 -21.25 7.06 -3.00
CA ASP A 365 -21.61 8.29 -2.28
C ASP A 365 -20.52 8.78 -1.34
N PHE A 366 -19.94 7.90 -0.52
CA PHE A 366 -18.86 8.31 0.37
C PHE A 366 -17.60 8.67 -0.42
N LEU A 367 -17.38 8.04 -1.59
CA LEU A 367 -16.28 8.39 -2.48
C LEU A 367 -16.46 9.79 -3.05
N CYS A 368 -17.67 10.17 -3.46
CA CYS A 368 -17.99 11.51 -3.98
C CYS A 368 -17.89 12.61 -2.91
N ARG A 369 -18.08 12.29 -1.62
CA ARG A 369 -17.89 13.23 -0.50
C ARG A 369 -16.42 13.50 -0.16
N GLN A 370 -15.47 12.77 -0.75
CA GLN A 370 -14.05 13.05 -0.56
C GLN A 370 -13.64 14.33 -1.30
N PRO A 371 -12.61 15.07 -0.83
CA PRO A 371 -12.27 16.39 -1.38
C PRO A 371 -12.00 16.44 -2.90
N LEU A 372 -11.53 15.34 -3.50
CA LEU A 372 -11.32 15.21 -4.95
C LEU A 372 -12.07 14.00 -5.52
N ALA A 373 -13.14 13.56 -4.86
CA ALA A 373 -13.92 12.37 -5.21
C ALA A 373 -13.01 11.16 -5.53
N TYR A 374 -13.14 10.56 -6.73
CA TYR A 374 -12.34 9.39 -7.14
C TYR A 374 -10.85 9.70 -7.36
N GLU A 375 -10.48 10.97 -7.47
CA GLU A 375 -9.09 11.41 -7.62
C GLU A 375 -8.41 11.74 -6.29
N THR A 376 -9.13 11.56 -5.17
CA THR A 376 -8.56 11.70 -3.83
C THR A 376 -7.41 10.74 -3.62
N LEU A 377 -6.26 11.29 -3.20
CA LEU A 377 -5.06 10.54 -2.86
C LEU A 377 -5.20 9.87 -1.49
N LEU A 378 -5.16 8.54 -1.48
CA LEU A 378 -5.10 7.74 -0.26
C LEU A 378 -3.65 7.65 0.24
N GLY A 379 -3.48 7.74 1.56
CA GLY A 379 -2.20 7.51 2.21
C GLY A 379 -1.84 6.02 2.28
N GLU A 380 -0.73 5.71 2.96
CA GLU A 380 -0.27 4.34 3.17
C GLU A 380 -1.38 3.46 3.79
N HIS A 381 -1.57 2.24 3.27
CA HIS A 381 -2.60 1.30 3.71
C HIS A 381 -4.03 1.88 3.70
N GLY A 382 -4.32 2.79 2.74
CA GLY A 382 -5.61 3.43 2.63
C GLY A 382 -5.93 4.44 3.73
N ALA A 383 -4.91 5.04 4.37
CA ALA A 383 -5.14 6.13 5.32
C ALA A 383 -5.97 7.25 4.64
N GLY A 384 -7.09 7.62 5.27
CA GLY A 384 -8.09 8.55 4.70
C GLY A 384 -9.50 7.94 4.57
N LEU A 385 -9.64 6.61 4.68
CA LEU A 385 -10.93 5.91 4.71
C LEU A 385 -11.14 5.15 6.02
N SER A 386 -12.40 5.02 6.44
CA SER A 386 -12.82 4.16 7.55
C SER A 386 -12.67 2.67 7.21
N GLY A 387 -12.74 1.78 8.20
CA GLY A 387 -12.65 0.33 7.97
C GLY A 387 -13.71 -0.18 6.99
N GLY A 388 -14.97 0.21 7.20
CA GLY A 388 -16.07 -0.18 6.31
C GLY A 388 -16.00 0.43 4.91
N GLU A 389 -15.50 1.66 4.79
CA GLU A 389 -15.25 2.30 3.49
C GLU A 389 -14.17 1.57 2.69
N LYS A 390 -13.06 1.17 3.33
CA LYS A 390 -12.00 0.36 2.69
C LYS A 390 -12.55 -0.96 2.18
N GLN A 391 -13.41 -1.60 2.97
CA GLN A 391 -14.01 -2.87 2.61
C GLN A 391 -14.97 -2.74 1.43
N ARG A 392 -15.87 -1.75 1.44
CA ARG A 392 -16.75 -1.46 0.29
C ARG A 392 -15.96 -1.11 -0.98
N LEU A 393 -14.86 -0.37 -0.87
CA LEU A 393 -13.98 -0.11 -2.02
C LEU A 393 -13.29 -1.39 -2.52
N SER A 394 -12.91 -2.31 -1.64
CA SER A 394 -12.36 -3.62 -2.00
C SER A 394 -13.41 -4.52 -2.68
N ILE A 395 -14.66 -4.48 -2.22
CA ILE A 395 -15.80 -5.16 -2.86
C ILE A 395 -16.04 -4.57 -4.25
N ALA A 396 -16.06 -3.24 -4.40
CA ALA A 396 -16.18 -2.56 -5.69
C ALA A 396 -15.07 -2.95 -6.68
N ARG A 397 -13.81 -3.03 -6.21
CA ARG A 397 -12.67 -3.50 -7.01
C ARG A 397 -12.86 -4.95 -7.49
N THR A 398 -13.46 -5.79 -6.65
CA THR A 398 -13.75 -7.19 -6.98
C THR A 398 -14.89 -7.29 -7.99
N LEU A 399 -15.98 -6.52 -7.80
CA LEU A 399 -17.08 -6.40 -8.75
C LEU A 399 -16.59 -5.96 -10.14
N LEU A 400 -15.70 -4.97 -10.20
CA LEU A 400 -15.15 -4.46 -11.46
C LEU A 400 -14.32 -5.50 -12.23
N SER A 401 -13.70 -6.42 -11.51
CA SER A 401 -12.91 -7.51 -12.11
C SER A 401 -13.80 -8.65 -12.64
N ASP A 402 -15.08 -8.67 -12.27
CA ASP A 402 -16.10 -9.65 -12.65
C ASP A 402 -15.64 -11.13 -12.62
N PRO A 403 -15.20 -11.64 -11.46
CA PRO A 403 -14.75 -13.02 -11.31
C PRO A 403 -15.92 -14.01 -11.40
N ARG A 404 -15.63 -15.24 -11.81
CA ARG A 404 -16.59 -16.37 -11.82
C ARG A 404 -16.59 -17.15 -10.51
N VAL A 405 -15.43 -17.21 -9.86
CA VAL A 405 -15.24 -17.82 -8.53
C VAL A 405 -14.88 -16.71 -7.55
N LEU A 406 -15.57 -16.68 -6.42
CA LEU A 406 -15.37 -15.70 -5.37
C LEU A 406 -14.92 -16.38 -4.08
N VAL A 407 -13.93 -15.77 -3.43
CA VAL A 407 -13.51 -16.13 -2.08
C VAL A 407 -13.74 -14.95 -1.15
N LEU A 408 -14.49 -15.18 -0.07
CA LEU A 408 -14.74 -14.22 0.99
C LEU A 408 -14.03 -14.67 2.26
N ASP A 409 -13.00 -13.94 2.69
CA ASP A 409 -12.29 -14.20 3.93
C ASP A 409 -12.78 -13.22 5.01
N GLU A 410 -13.84 -13.59 5.74
CA GLU A 410 -14.57 -12.65 6.59
C GLU A 410 -13.98 -12.57 8.00
N ALA A 411 -13.49 -11.40 8.42
CA ALA A 411 -13.59 -10.97 9.82
C ALA A 411 -13.73 -9.45 9.93
N THR A 412 -14.92 -8.99 10.28
CA THR A 412 -15.23 -7.59 10.56
C THR A 412 -15.32 -7.39 12.07
N SER A 413 -14.17 -7.09 12.70
CA SER A 413 -14.12 -6.58 14.07
C SER A 413 -13.86 -5.07 14.04
N ASN A 414 -14.70 -4.30 14.74
CA ASN A 414 -14.69 -2.83 14.87
C ASN A 414 -15.31 -2.04 13.70
N ILE A 415 -16.44 -2.51 13.16
CA ILE A 415 -17.28 -1.73 12.22
C ILE A 415 -18.61 -1.42 12.92
N ASP A 416 -19.11 -0.20 12.77
CA ASP A 416 -20.42 0.20 13.26
C ASP A 416 -21.56 -0.54 12.54
N ALA A 417 -22.76 -0.55 13.13
CA ALA A 417 -23.88 -1.35 12.62
C ALA A 417 -24.37 -0.90 11.23
N GLU A 418 -24.29 0.40 10.93
CA GLU A 418 -24.72 0.97 9.65
C GLU A 418 -23.75 0.59 8.53
N ALA A 419 -22.45 0.78 8.76
CA ALA A 419 -21.40 0.37 7.83
C ALA A 419 -21.40 -1.15 7.63
N GLU A 420 -21.68 -1.94 8.66
CA GLU A 420 -21.82 -3.38 8.53
C GLU A 420 -23.00 -3.77 7.62
N LYS A 421 -24.17 -3.15 7.80
CA LYS A 421 -25.33 -3.39 6.94
C LYS A 421 -24.99 -3.09 5.48
N ALA A 422 -24.36 -1.95 5.22
CA ALA A 422 -23.95 -1.56 3.87
C ALA A 422 -22.93 -2.54 3.25
N ILE A 423 -22.02 -3.12 4.05
CA ILE A 423 -21.07 -4.14 3.59
C ILE A 423 -21.80 -5.43 3.25
N GLN A 424 -22.75 -5.87 4.06
CA GLN A 424 -23.53 -7.10 3.80
C GLN A 424 -24.39 -6.95 2.53
N GLU A 425 -24.98 -5.79 2.30
CA GLU A 425 -25.70 -5.48 1.05
C GLU A 425 -24.75 -5.54 -0.16
N ALA A 426 -23.57 -4.94 -0.06
CA ALA A 426 -22.55 -4.99 -1.11
C ALA A 426 -22.05 -6.42 -1.37
N LEU A 427 -21.89 -7.24 -0.34
CA LEU A 427 -21.53 -8.66 -0.46
C LEU A 427 -22.64 -9.47 -1.14
N ALA A 428 -23.91 -9.22 -0.80
CA ALA A 428 -25.04 -9.90 -1.44
C ALA A 428 -25.07 -9.64 -2.96
N VAL A 429 -24.81 -8.40 -3.37
CA VAL A 429 -24.68 -8.03 -4.79
C VAL A 429 -23.49 -8.74 -5.45
N LEU A 430 -22.35 -8.82 -4.75
CA LEU A 430 -21.13 -9.47 -5.26
C LEU A 430 -21.29 -10.98 -5.41
N VAL A 431 -21.97 -11.67 -4.49
CA VAL A 431 -22.16 -13.13 -4.53
C VAL A 431 -23.12 -13.57 -5.63
N HIS A 432 -24.09 -12.74 -5.99
CA HIS A 432 -25.15 -13.11 -6.93
C HIS A 432 -24.59 -13.61 -8.28
N GLY A 433 -24.95 -14.84 -8.66
CA GLY A 433 -24.58 -15.46 -9.93
C GLY A 433 -23.12 -15.93 -10.02
N ARG A 434 -22.42 -16.07 -8.89
CA ARG A 434 -21.00 -16.50 -8.82
C ARG A 434 -20.83 -17.64 -7.84
N THR A 435 -20.00 -18.63 -8.19
CA THR A 435 -19.60 -19.67 -7.24
C THR A 435 -18.82 -19.03 -6.10
N THR A 436 -19.26 -19.20 -4.87
CA THR A 436 -18.71 -18.47 -3.73
C THR A 436 -18.24 -19.41 -2.63
N ILE A 437 -17.01 -19.19 -2.15
CA ILE A 437 -16.47 -19.81 -0.95
C ILE A 437 -16.31 -18.75 0.12
N ALA A 438 -17.15 -18.81 1.16
CA ALA A 438 -17.08 -17.91 2.29
C ALA A 438 -16.43 -18.59 3.50
N ILE A 439 -15.26 -18.11 3.93
CA ILE A 439 -14.74 -18.42 5.27
C ILE A 439 -15.54 -17.58 6.25
N ALA A 440 -16.49 -18.20 6.91
CA ALA A 440 -17.39 -17.45 7.77
C ALA A 440 -16.86 -17.36 9.20
N HIS A 441 -16.76 -16.13 9.68
CA HIS A 441 -16.70 -15.83 11.11
C HIS A 441 -18.03 -15.29 11.65
N ARG A 442 -19.03 -15.07 10.78
CA ARG A 442 -20.36 -14.60 11.15
C ARG A 442 -21.45 -15.63 10.86
N LEU A 443 -22.44 -15.67 11.74
CA LEU A 443 -23.60 -16.57 11.59
C LEU A 443 -24.49 -16.17 10.41
N SER A 444 -24.59 -14.86 10.10
CA SER A 444 -25.39 -14.34 8.98
C SER A 444 -24.92 -14.90 7.64
N THR A 445 -23.61 -14.86 7.39
CA THR A 445 -22.97 -15.39 6.18
C THR A 445 -23.19 -16.89 6.03
N LEU A 446 -23.19 -17.64 7.14
CA LEU A 446 -23.44 -19.08 7.14
C LEU A 446 -24.90 -19.45 6.88
N ARG A 447 -25.84 -18.64 7.38
CA ARG A 447 -27.27 -18.90 7.17
C ARG A 447 -27.68 -18.76 5.71
N ASN A 448 -26.98 -17.92 4.96
CA ASN A 448 -27.26 -17.66 3.54
C ASN A 448 -26.48 -18.60 2.60
N ALA A 449 -25.60 -19.47 3.12
CA ALA A 449 -24.89 -20.44 2.31
C ALA A 449 -25.81 -21.61 1.93
N ASP A 450 -25.74 -22.06 0.68
CA ASP A 450 -26.46 -23.24 0.19
C ASP A 450 -26.01 -24.50 0.95
N ARG A 451 -24.73 -24.56 1.28
CA ARG A 451 -24.13 -25.67 2.02
C ARG A 451 -22.96 -25.20 2.88
N ILE A 452 -22.81 -25.84 4.03
CA ILE A 452 -21.77 -25.51 5.01
C ILE A 452 -20.83 -26.70 5.14
N LEU A 453 -19.52 -26.43 5.15
CA LEU A 453 -18.44 -27.39 5.35
C LEU A 453 -17.76 -27.13 6.69
N ALA A 454 -17.94 -28.03 7.66
CA ALA A 454 -17.32 -27.92 8.97
C ALA A 454 -15.99 -28.69 9.01
N PHE A 455 -14.93 -27.98 9.39
CA PHE A 455 -13.58 -28.50 9.51
C PHE A 455 -13.15 -28.61 10.97
N ASP A 456 -12.54 -29.74 11.32
CA ASP A 456 -11.84 -29.94 12.58
C ASP A 456 -10.48 -30.59 12.33
N ARG A 457 -9.43 -29.99 12.91
CA ARG A 457 -8.03 -30.46 12.79
C ARG A 457 -7.63 -30.85 11.36
N GLY A 458 -7.94 -30.00 10.38
CA GLY A 458 -7.54 -30.20 8.99
C GLY A 458 -8.36 -31.20 8.18
N ARG A 459 -9.45 -31.74 8.74
CA ARG A 459 -10.34 -32.70 8.07
C ARG A 459 -11.74 -32.10 7.92
N LEU A 460 -12.40 -32.42 6.81
CA LEU A 460 -13.83 -32.17 6.64
C LEU A 460 -14.61 -33.19 7.47
N VAL A 461 -15.35 -32.73 8.48
CA VAL A 461 -16.05 -33.61 9.44
C VAL A 461 -17.57 -33.60 9.26
N GLU A 462 -18.17 -32.49 8.84
CA GLU A 462 -19.61 -32.37 8.60
C GLU A 462 -19.86 -31.52 7.35
N GLN A 463 -20.91 -31.85 6.61
CA GLN A 463 -21.39 -31.06 5.48
C GLN A 463 -22.91 -31.14 5.38
N GLY A 464 -23.57 -30.03 5.01
CA GLY A 464 -25.02 -29.95 4.87
C GLY A 464 -25.54 -28.52 4.95
N THR A 465 -26.85 -28.35 4.92
CA THR A 465 -27.48 -27.04 5.12
C THR A 465 -27.41 -26.59 6.58
N HIS A 466 -27.64 -25.30 6.83
CA HIS A 466 -27.70 -24.74 8.19
C HIS A 466 -28.64 -25.53 9.12
N ALA A 467 -29.84 -25.87 8.62
CA ALA A 467 -30.86 -26.57 9.40
C ALA A 467 -30.46 -28.02 9.72
N GLU A 468 -29.90 -28.74 8.73
CA GLU A 468 -29.44 -30.13 8.89
C GLU A 468 -28.31 -30.22 9.91
N LEU A 469 -27.31 -29.34 9.82
CA LEU A 469 -26.15 -29.36 10.71
C LEU A 469 -26.48 -28.91 12.14
N LEU A 470 -27.47 -28.03 12.32
CA LEU A 470 -27.99 -27.69 13.64
C LEU A 470 -28.73 -28.86 14.28
N ALA A 471 -29.57 -29.56 13.51
CA ALA A 471 -30.31 -30.72 13.98
C ALA A 471 -29.40 -31.90 14.34
N ALA A 472 -28.26 -32.05 13.65
CA ALA A 472 -27.27 -33.10 13.91
C ALA A 472 -26.50 -32.91 15.24
N ASP A 473 -26.62 -31.76 15.91
CA ASP A 473 -25.90 -31.37 17.15
C ASP A 473 -24.38 -31.63 17.13
N GLY A 474 -23.79 -31.41 15.95
CA GLY A 474 -22.39 -31.68 15.65
C GLY A 474 -21.40 -30.59 16.07
N VAL A 475 -20.22 -30.59 15.43
CA VAL A 475 -19.20 -29.52 15.50
C VAL A 475 -19.82 -28.18 15.14
N TYR A 476 -20.64 -28.14 14.08
CA TYR A 476 -21.32 -26.93 13.65
C TYR A 476 -22.23 -26.35 14.74
N ALA A 477 -23.16 -27.16 15.28
CA ALA A 477 -24.10 -26.72 16.30
C ALA A 477 -23.39 -26.18 17.56
N ARG A 478 -22.27 -26.81 17.96
CA ARG A 478 -21.43 -26.31 19.05
C ARG A 478 -20.81 -24.94 18.75
N LEU A 479 -20.29 -24.72 17.53
CA LEU A 479 -19.75 -23.42 17.12
C LEU A 479 -20.83 -22.34 17.14
N VAL A 480 -22.03 -22.64 16.63
CA VAL A 480 -23.18 -21.73 16.66
C VAL A 480 -23.54 -21.36 18.10
N ARG A 481 -23.69 -22.34 19.00
CA ARG A 481 -24.01 -22.09 20.43
C ARG A 481 -22.98 -21.17 21.10
N ILE A 482 -21.69 -21.39 20.86
CA ILE A 482 -20.61 -20.55 21.39
C ILE A 482 -20.75 -19.13 20.85
N GLN A 483 -20.96 -18.96 19.55
CA GLN A 483 -21.06 -17.65 18.93
C GLN A 483 -22.29 -16.86 19.41
N THR A 484 -23.45 -17.51 19.54
CA THR A 484 -24.67 -16.88 20.06
C THR A 484 -24.53 -16.48 21.53
N GLN A 485 -23.77 -17.23 22.33
CA GLN A 485 -23.48 -16.87 23.73
C GLN A 485 -22.56 -15.65 23.85
N VAL A 486 -21.57 -15.52 22.94
CA VAL A 486 -20.67 -14.35 22.91
C VAL A 486 -21.41 -13.08 22.47
N THR A 487 -22.37 -13.19 21.53
CA THR A 487 -23.20 -12.05 21.09
C THR A 487 -24.22 -11.58 22.14
N LYS A 488 -24.52 -12.41 23.16
CA LYS A 488 -25.50 -12.10 24.24
C LYS A 488 -24.92 -11.39 25.46
N GLN A 489 -23.66 -10.96 25.48
CA GLN A 489 -23.17 -10.09 26.56
C GLN A 489 -23.66 -8.66 26.34
N PRO A 490 -24.53 -8.10 27.21
CA PRO A 490 -25.03 -6.75 27.03
C PRO A 490 -23.92 -5.76 27.36
N THR A 491 -23.62 -4.85 26.42
CA THR A 491 -22.91 -3.60 26.72
C THR A 491 -23.79 -2.74 27.62
N VAL A 492 -23.16 -2.01 28.54
CA VAL A 492 -23.82 -1.18 29.58
C VAL A 492 -24.91 -0.25 29.01
N ASP A 493 -24.79 0.15 27.74
CA ASP A 493 -25.75 1.00 27.04
C ASP A 493 -27.13 0.33 26.79
N THR A 494 -27.18 -1.00 26.64
CA THR A 494 -28.45 -1.73 26.41
C THR A 494 -29.31 -1.86 27.66
N LEU A 495 -28.73 -1.81 28.86
CA LEU A 495 -29.49 -1.86 30.12
C LEU A 495 -30.20 -0.53 30.45
N LEU A 496 -29.75 0.58 29.86
CA LEU A 496 -30.39 1.88 30.02
C LEU A 496 -31.58 2.06 29.06
N ALA A 497 -31.55 1.40 27.89
CA ALA A 497 -32.62 1.47 26.90
C ALA A 497 -33.86 0.63 27.28
N GLU A 498 -33.68 -0.48 28.00
CA GLU A 498 -34.79 -1.38 28.37
C GLU A 498 -35.67 -0.87 29.54
N GLN A 499 -35.29 0.21 30.23
CA GLN A 499 -36.10 0.81 31.30
C GLN A 499 -37.15 1.83 30.83
N GLN A 500 -37.25 2.13 29.52
CA GLN A 500 -38.14 3.18 29.00
C GLN A 500 -39.15 2.76 27.92
N ALA A 501 -39.30 1.47 27.62
CA ALA A 501 -40.27 1.02 26.61
C ALA A 501 -41.52 0.40 27.25
N GLU A 502 -42.65 1.11 27.20
CA GLU A 502 -43.99 0.55 27.42
C GLU A 502 -44.42 -0.34 26.22
N PRO A 503 -45.26 -1.37 26.43
CA PRO A 503 -45.56 -2.36 25.41
C PRO A 503 -46.66 -1.87 24.44
N ALA A 504 -46.34 -1.84 23.14
CA ALA A 504 -47.32 -1.71 22.08
C ALA A 504 -47.81 -3.09 21.61
N ASP A 505 -49.11 -3.14 21.35
CA ASP A 505 -49.96 -4.29 21.03
C ASP A 505 -49.47 -5.07 19.79
N THR A 506 -49.49 -6.41 19.87
CA THR A 506 -49.08 -7.30 18.77
C THR A 506 -50.30 -7.99 18.18
N SER A 507 -50.59 -7.68 16.91
CA SER A 507 -51.38 -8.55 16.02
C SER A 507 -50.48 -9.14 14.95
N PRO A 508 -50.71 -10.39 14.51
CA PRO A 508 -49.83 -11.09 13.59
C PRO A 508 -50.35 -10.93 12.15
N ASP A 509 -49.56 -10.39 11.23
CA ASP A 509 -49.57 -10.94 9.86
C ASP A 509 -48.44 -10.49 8.95
N THR A 510 -48.13 -11.40 8.02
CA THR A 510 -47.39 -11.26 6.76
C THR A 510 -45.89 -10.96 6.80
N SER A 511 -45.12 -12.03 6.56
CA SER A 511 -43.75 -11.98 6.07
C SER A 511 -43.69 -11.24 4.73
N PRO A 512 -42.87 -10.19 4.57
CA PRO A 512 -42.55 -9.68 3.25
C PRO A 512 -41.56 -10.64 2.60
N GLU A 513 -41.97 -11.24 1.48
CA GLU A 513 -41.08 -11.78 0.46
C GLU A 513 -39.92 -10.80 0.24
N ALA A 514 -38.70 -11.30 0.43
CA ALA A 514 -37.48 -10.53 0.23
C ALA A 514 -37.41 -10.09 -1.24
N ALA A 515 -37.73 -8.83 -1.50
CA ALA A 515 -37.49 -8.21 -2.79
C ALA A 515 -35.99 -8.25 -3.08
N THR A 516 -35.63 -8.91 -4.18
CA THR A 516 -34.29 -8.93 -4.75
C THR A 516 -33.79 -7.49 -4.90
N PRO A 517 -32.63 -7.08 -4.34
CA PRO A 517 -32.09 -5.77 -4.61
C PRO A 517 -31.60 -5.75 -6.06
N ALA A 518 -32.37 -5.11 -6.94
CA ALA A 518 -31.89 -4.79 -8.27
C ALA A 518 -30.64 -3.92 -8.13
N ALA A 519 -29.50 -4.39 -8.65
CA ALA A 519 -28.25 -3.65 -8.61
C ALA A 519 -28.45 -2.26 -9.22
N ALA A 520 -28.41 -1.21 -8.39
CA ALA A 520 -28.63 0.16 -8.81
C ALA A 520 -27.50 0.60 -9.76
N GLY A 521 -27.76 0.51 -11.06
CA GLY A 521 -26.87 1.05 -12.09
C GLY A 521 -26.75 2.57 -12.01
N ILE A 522 -25.89 3.15 -12.84
CA ILE A 522 -25.81 4.60 -12.96
C ILE A 522 -27.08 5.09 -13.69
N ALA A 523 -27.89 5.90 -13.01
CA ALA A 523 -28.97 6.65 -13.64
C ALA A 523 -28.39 7.84 -14.41
N TRP A 524 -28.21 7.69 -15.72
CA TRP A 524 -27.76 8.78 -16.58
C TRP A 524 -28.92 9.73 -16.88
N LEU A 525 -28.71 11.03 -16.64
CA LEU A 525 -29.66 12.07 -17.00
C LEU A 525 -29.63 12.31 -18.51
N ASP A 526 -30.80 12.35 -19.12
CA ASP A 526 -31.00 12.64 -20.52
C ASP A 526 -31.23 14.14 -20.74
N PRO A 527 -30.43 14.81 -21.59
CA PRO A 527 -30.63 16.20 -21.96
C PRO A 527 -32.04 16.49 -22.51
N ASP A 528 -32.76 15.54 -23.06
CA ASP A 528 -34.11 15.80 -23.60
C ASP A 528 -35.19 15.81 -22.50
N HIS A 529 -34.93 15.12 -21.38
CA HIS A 529 -35.91 14.87 -20.32
C HIS A 529 -35.64 15.63 -19.02
N ALA A 530 -34.45 16.22 -18.87
CA ALA A 530 -34.08 17.04 -17.73
C ALA A 530 -33.62 18.45 -18.18
N ARG A 531 -34.03 19.47 -17.41
CA ARG A 531 -33.63 20.87 -17.62
C ARG A 531 -33.11 21.47 -16.32
N PHE A 532 -32.06 22.26 -16.40
CA PHE A 532 -31.46 23.00 -15.31
C PHE A 532 -31.77 24.49 -15.43
N SER A 533 -32.36 25.06 -14.39
CA SER A 533 -32.59 26.49 -14.29
C SER A 533 -32.06 27.03 -12.97
N ILE A 534 -31.85 28.34 -12.90
CA ILE A 534 -31.58 29.02 -11.64
C ILE A 534 -32.92 29.47 -11.08
N GLY A 535 -33.31 28.89 -9.95
CA GLY A 535 -34.55 29.19 -9.24
C GLY A 535 -34.46 30.41 -8.33
N ASP A 536 -35.50 30.62 -7.52
CA ASP A 536 -35.52 31.69 -6.53
C ASP A 536 -34.37 31.48 -5.51
N GLN A 537 -33.68 32.56 -5.14
CA GLN A 537 -32.47 32.55 -4.29
C GLN A 537 -31.19 31.97 -4.93
N GLU A 538 -31.09 31.95 -6.26
CA GLU A 538 -29.91 31.46 -7.00
C GLU A 538 -29.57 29.96 -6.83
N ARG A 539 -30.50 29.16 -6.32
CA ARG A 539 -30.35 27.70 -6.25
C ARG A 539 -30.56 27.09 -7.62
N ILE A 540 -29.89 25.97 -7.89
CA ILE A 540 -30.09 25.26 -9.16
C ILE A 540 -31.30 24.36 -8.98
N GLU A 541 -32.22 24.46 -9.90
CA GLU A 541 -33.41 23.63 -9.96
C GLU A 541 -33.28 22.69 -11.15
N MET A 542 -33.55 21.41 -10.91
CA MET A 542 -33.71 20.42 -11.96
C MET A 542 -35.19 20.13 -12.15
N ARG A 543 -35.68 20.27 -13.39
CA ARG A 543 -37.02 19.80 -13.79
C ARG A 543 -36.86 18.51 -14.58
N SER A 544 -37.43 17.43 -14.07
CA SER A 544 -37.55 16.15 -14.77
C SER A 544 -38.94 16.01 -15.39
N ALA A 545 -39.01 15.51 -16.62
CA ALA A 545 -40.26 15.26 -17.33
C ALA A 545 -41.19 14.26 -16.61
N ALA A 546 -40.68 13.43 -15.70
CA ALA A 546 -41.44 12.41 -14.98
C ALA A 546 -42.21 12.94 -13.75
N GLU A 547 -41.72 13.98 -13.08
CA GLU A 547 -42.25 14.43 -11.78
C GLU A 547 -42.82 15.86 -11.81
N GLY A 548 -42.59 16.62 -12.88
CA GLY A 548 -43.17 17.96 -13.10
C GLY A 548 -42.78 19.03 -12.06
N THR A 549 -42.06 18.65 -11.00
CA THR A 549 -41.66 19.50 -9.87
C THR A 549 -40.18 19.85 -9.98
N ALA A 550 -39.85 21.10 -9.63
CA ALA A 550 -38.49 21.59 -9.62
C ALA A 550 -37.85 21.24 -8.26
N ALA A 551 -36.87 20.34 -8.27
CA ALA A 551 -36.11 19.99 -7.07
C ALA A 551 -34.86 20.87 -6.98
N ALA A 552 -34.54 21.36 -5.78
CA ALA A 552 -33.28 22.03 -5.53
C ALA A 552 -32.14 20.99 -5.60
N VAL A 553 -31.16 21.24 -6.45
CA VAL A 553 -30.06 20.32 -6.72
C VAL A 553 -28.70 21.00 -6.62
N PHE A 554 -27.67 20.19 -6.43
CA PHE A 554 -26.28 20.59 -6.55
C PHE A 554 -25.49 19.55 -7.37
N VAL A 555 -24.35 19.97 -7.90
CA VAL A 555 -23.56 19.15 -8.83
C VAL A 555 -22.14 18.95 -8.30
N ILE A 556 -21.73 17.68 -8.17
CA ILE A 556 -20.39 17.28 -7.75
C ILE A 556 -19.58 16.77 -8.95
N ARG A 557 -18.31 17.16 -9.04
CA ARG A 557 -17.36 16.55 -9.98
C ARG A 557 -16.84 15.24 -9.41
N THR A 558 -17.10 14.11 -10.08
CA THR A 558 -16.52 12.82 -9.65
C THR A 558 -15.04 12.67 -10.04
N PHE A 559 -14.61 13.39 -11.08
CA PHE A 559 -13.22 13.46 -11.57
C PHE A 559 -12.81 14.92 -11.85
N PRO A 560 -12.62 15.74 -10.80
CA PRO A 560 -12.41 17.19 -10.94
C PRO A 560 -11.17 17.61 -11.76
N ALA A 561 -10.11 16.80 -11.81
CA ALA A 561 -8.86 17.11 -12.49
C ALA A 561 -8.80 16.54 -13.92
N THR A 562 -9.21 15.28 -14.11
CA THR A 562 -9.13 14.62 -15.43
C THR A 562 -10.37 14.84 -16.31
N HIS A 563 -11.56 14.94 -15.72
CA HIS A 563 -12.82 15.09 -16.45
C HIS A 563 -13.72 16.17 -15.82
N PRO A 564 -13.30 17.45 -15.81
CA PRO A 564 -13.96 18.51 -15.05
C PRO A 564 -15.39 18.87 -15.49
N GLU A 565 -15.80 18.46 -16.70
CA GLU A 565 -17.13 18.70 -17.30
C GLU A 565 -17.84 17.40 -17.71
N ALA A 566 -17.37 16.25 -17.23
CA ALA A 566 -17.96 14.94 -17.50
C ALA A 566 -18.09 14.14 -16.19
N TYR A 567 -18.95 13.13 -16.20
CA TYR A 567 -19.22 12.30 -15.03
C TYR A 567 -19.63 13.13 -13.80
N LEU A 568 -20.57 14.06 -13.97
CA LEU A 568 -21.00 14.94 -12.88
C LEU A 568 -22.16 14.27 -12.13
N SER A 569 -22.06 14.18 -10.81
CA SER A 569 -23.12 13.65 -9.94
C SER A 569 -24.08 14.78 -9.58
N VAL A 570 -25.35 14.66 -9.94
CA VAL A 570 -26.41 15.62 -9.61
C VAL A 570 -27.15 15.09 -8.38
N ARG A 571 -27.13 15.87 -7.32
CA ARG A 571 -27.61 15.47 -6.00
C ARG A 571 -28.67 16.43 -5.49
N GLY A 572 -29.54 15.90 -4.66
CA GLY A 572 -30.57 16.66 -3.96
C GLY A 572 -30.78 16.09 -2.57
N TRP A 573 -31.91 16.44 -1.97
CA TRP A 573 -32.32 15.96 -0.66
C TRP A 573 -33.64 15.22 -0.79
N ASP A 574 -33.79 14.13 -0.04
CA ASP A 574 -35.06 13.43 0.09
C ASP A 574 -35.95 14.07 1.17
N GLU A 575 -37.14 13.49 1.40
CA GLU A 575 -38.11 13.96 2.40
C GLU A 575 -37.58 13.90 3.85
N HIS A 576 -36.55 13.08 4.10
CA HIS A 576 -35.92 12.92 5.41
C HIS A 576 -34.71 13.84 5.60
N GLY A 577 -34.33 14.61 4.56
CA GLY A 577 -33.19 15.51 4.58
C GLY A 577 -31.85 14.83 4.30
N ASP A 578 -31.89 13.58 3.84
CA ASP A 578 -30.71 12.82 3.43
C ASP A 578 -30.32 13.17 2.00
N GLU A 579 -29.00 13.22 1.78
CA GLU A 579 -28.43 13.52 0.47
C GLU A 579 -28.57 12.30 -0.45
N ILE A 580 -29.29 12.48 -1.55
CA ILE A 580 -29.51 11.45 -2.56
C ILE A 580 -28.97 11.89 -3.92
N GLU A 581 -28.45 10.94 -4.69
CA GLU A 581 -28.13 11.18 -6.09
C GLU A 581 -29.37 11.03 -6.97
N LEU A 582 -29.73 12.10 -7.66
CA LEU A 582 -30.87 12.14 -8.59
C LEU A 582 -30.49 11.63 -9.98
N GLY A 583 -29.21 11.71 -10.34
CA GLY A 583 -28.65 11.13 -11.54
C GLY A 583 -27.26 11.67 -11.88
N MET A 584 -26.68 11.20 -12.98
CA MET A 584 -25.37 11.62 -13.45
C MET A 584 -25.42 12.24 -14.84
N ILE A 585 -24.63 13.29 -15.06
CA ILE A 585 -24.38 13.88 -16.38
C ILE A 585 -23.12 13.22 -16.96
N ARG A 586 -23.27 12.52 -18.09
CA ARG A 586 -22.14 11.86 -18.77
C ARG A 586 -21.15 12.87 -19.32
N ALA A 587 -21.61 13.83 -20.11
CA ALA A 587 -20.81 14.90 -20.67
C ALA A 587 -21.65 16.16 -20.76
N LEU A 588 -21.16 17.26 -20.18
CA LEU A 588 -21.90 18.52 -20.17
C LEU A 588 -21.99 19.16 -21.56
N ASP A 589 -21.08 18.80 -22.48
CA ASP A 589 -21.11 19.28 -23.86
C ASP A 589 -22.29 18.76 -24.70
N ALA A 590 -22.94 17.68 -24.25
CA ALA A 590 -24.16 17.17 -24.87
C ALA A 590 -25.41 17.97 -24.46
N TRP A 591 -25.31 18.85 -23.47
CA TRP A 591 -26.44 19.63 -22.95
C TRP A 591 -26.61 20.96 -23.70
N PRO A 592 -27.84 21.50 -23.83
CA PRO A 592 -28.07 22.81 -24.42
C PRO A 592 -27.26 23.91 -23.72
N ALA A 593 -26.92 24.97 -24.45
CA ALA A 593 -26.04 26.03 -23.96
C ALA A 593 -26.54 26.65 -22.64
N GLY A 594 -27.86 26.87 -22.52
CA GLY A 594 -28.46 27.41 -21.29
C GLY A 594 -28.22 26.51 -20.07
N ASP A 595 -28.55 25.22 -20.17
CA ASP A 595 -28.34 24.24 -19.10
C ASP A 595 -26.84 24.11 -18.74
N ARG A 596 -25.98 24.05 -19.77
CA ARG A 596 -24.52 23.96 -19.62
C ARG A 596 -23.94 25.14 -18.85
N ASP A 597 -24.39 26.35 -19.15
CA ASP A 597 -23.91 27.56 -18.48
C ASP A 597 -24.37 27.62 -17.02
N VAL A 598 -25.58 27.17 -16.72
CA VAL A 598 -26.09 27.02 -15.34
C VAL A 598 -25.22 26.05 -14.54
N VAL A 599 -24.96 24.85 -15.08
CA VAL A 599 -24.12 23.85 -14.41
C VAL A 599 -22.67 24.32 -14.28
N ARG A 600 -22.10 24.99 -15.30
CA ARG A 600 -20.75 25.58 -15.18
C ARG A 600 -20.68 26.66 -14.12
N ALA A 601 -21.70 27.51 -14.01
CA ALA A 601 -21.78 28.53 -12.97
C ALA A 601 -21.82 27.88 -11.58
N ALA A 602 -22.62 26.81 -11.41
CA ALA A 602 -22.65 25.98 -10.20
C ALA A 602 -21.26 25.50 -9.79
N LEU A 603 -20.59 24.87 -10.75
CA LEU A 603 -19.30 24.23 -10.55
C LEU A 603 -18.15 25.21 -10.30
N ARG A 604 -18.30 26.48 -10.70
CA ARG A 604 -17.35 27.57 -10.43
C ARG A 604 -17.54 28.18 -9.03
N ARG A 605 -18.78 28.21 -8.53
CA ARG A 605 -19.12 28.79 -7.20
C ARG A 605 -18.41 28.04 -6.07
N ARG A 606 -18.32 26.70 -6.16
CA ARG A 606 -17.60 25.83 -5.19
C ARG A 606 -16.12 26.14 -4.96
N SER A 607 -15.47 26.86 -5.88
CA SER A 607 -14.03 27.17 -5.82
C SER A 607 -13.68 28.57 -5.29
N LEU A 608 -14.67 29.43 -5.02
CA LEU A 608 -14.46 30.79 -4.50
C LEU A 608 -14.66 30.82 -2.98
N VAL A 609 -13.61 31.23 -2.24
CA VAL A 609 -13.75 31.60 -0.83
C VAL A 609 -14.47 32.94 -0.76
N ARG A 610 -15.69 32.96 -0.21
CA ARG A 610 -16.49 34.17 -0.04
C ARG A 610 -16.28 34.74 1.35
N GLU A 611 -15.91 36.01 1.41
CA GLU A 611 -15.74 36.71 2.68
C GLU A 611 -17.08 37.29 3.14
N ILE A 612 -17.53 36.87 4.32
CA ILE A 612 -18.73 37.39 4.98
C ILE A 612 -18.37 38.70 5.65
N SER A 613 -18.99 39.80 5.22
CA SER A 613 -18.82 41.12 5.82
C SER A 613 -19.86 41.40 6.92
N ARG A 614 -21.05 40.76 6.85
CA ARG A 614 -22.11 40.92 7.86
C ARG A 614 -23.00 39.67 7.95
N VAL A 615 -23.51 39.37 9.14
CA VAL A 615 -24.48 38.28 9.39
C VAL A 615 -25.84 38.88 9.79
N ASN A 616 -26.79 38.89 8.87
CA ASN A 616 -28.12 39.48 9.06
C ASN A 616 -29.05 38.59 9.89
N ASP A 617 -29.01 37.27 9.68
CA ASP A 617 -29.85 36.29 10.40
C ASP A 617 -29.21 34.89 10.38
N VAL A 618 -29.47 34.09 11.41
CA VAL A 618 -29.08 32.67 11.49
C VAL A 618 -30.24 31.87 12.08
N ARG A 619 -30.72 30.85 11.36
CA ARG A 619 -31.85 30.00 11.81
C ARG A 619 -31.46 28.53 11.77
N LEU A 620 -31.74 27.82 12.87
CA LEU A 620 -31.64 26.37 12.91
C LEU A 620 -32.95 25.76 12.43
N VAL A 621 -32.91 25.03 11.32
CA VAL A 621 -34.06 24.36 10.70
C VAL A 621 -33.66 22.92 10.36
N HIS A 622 -34.27 21.93 11.01
CA HIS A 622 -34.03 20.49 10.79
C HIS A 622 -32.54 20.05 10.86
N GLY A 623 -31.74 20.62 11.77
CA GLY A 623 -30.30 20.29 11.90
C GLY A 623 -29.38 21.02 10.91
N TYR A 624 -29.91 21.98 10.16
CA TYR A 624 -29.17 22.87 9.28
C TYR A 624 -29.26 24.32 9.78
N LEU A 625 -28.17 25.07 9.62
CA LEU A 625 -28.11 26.51 9.89
C LEU A 625 -28.26 27.27 8.57
N ASP A 626 -29.36 28.00 8.45
CA ASP A 626 -29.59 28.97 7.38
C ASP A 626 -29.00 30.32 7.77
N PHE A 627 -28.01 30.76 7.01
CA PHE A 627 -27.34 32.05 7.15
C PHE A 627 -27.90 33.05 6.12
N ASP A 628 -28.25 34.25 6.58
CA ASP A 628 -28.48 35.42 5.73
C ASP A 628 -27.32 36.39 5.95
N VAL A 629 -26.50 36.62 4.93
CA VAL A 629 -25.22 37.33 5.05
C VAL A 629 -24.99 38.32 3.92
N ASP A 630 -24.20 39.36 4.21
CA ASP A 630 -23.66 40.24 3.19
C ASP A 630 -22.23 39.81 2.84
N THR A 631 -21.91 39.86 1.54
CA THR A 631 -20.56 39.64 1.02
C THR A 631 -20.16 40.79 0.09
N ALA A 632 -18.91 40.82 -0.35
CA ALA A 632 -18.44 41.74 -1.39
C ALA A 632 -19.27 41.66 -2.70
N GLY A 633 -19.95 40.53 -2.95
CA GLY A 633 -20.83 40.32 -4.10
C GLY A 633 -22.30 40.70 -3.87
N GLY A 634 -22.65 41.23 -2.69
CA GLY A 634 -24.04 41.53 -2.30
C GLY A 634 -24.58 40.59 -1.22
N ARG A 635 -25.86 40.80 -0.87
CA ARG A 635 -26.58 40.00 0.13
C ARG A 635 -26.94 38.63 -0.44
N CYS A 636 -26.70 37.58 0.33
CA CYS A 636 -26.94 36.20 -0.07
C CYS A 636 -27.32 35.34 1.12
N ARG A 637 -27.94 34.19 0.84
CA ARG A 637 -28.26 33.18 1.86
C ARG A 637 -27.52 31.90 1.55
N PHE A 638 -27.04 31.22 2.58
CA PHE A 638 -26.44 29.89 2.45
C PHE A 638 -26.82 29.02 3.64
N THR A 639 -26.83 27.72 3.44
CA THR A 639 -27.25 26.75 4.46
C THR A 639 -26.08 25.84 4.78
N THR A 640 -25.69 25.67 6.04
CA THR A 640 -24.64 24.72 6.47
C THR A 640 -25.22 23.66 7.39
N ARG A 641 -24.65 22.45 7.40
CA ARG A 641 -25.05 21.41 8.37
C ARG A 641 -24.58 21.82 9.76
N TRP A 642 -25.46 21.73 10.77
CA TRP A 642 -25.10 22.00 12.16
C TRP A 642 -24.31 20.82 12.74
N THR A 643 -23.03 20.70 12.34
CA THR A 643 -22.10 19.70 12.85
C THR A 643 -20.72 20.32 13.07
N GLN A 644 -19.98 19.86 14.08
CA GLN A 644 -18.63 20.37 14.40
C GLN A 644 -17.64 20.27 13.21
N SER A 645 -17.92 19.38 12.25
CA SER A 645 -17.06 19.13 11.08
C SER A 645 -17.15 20.17 9.96
N GLN A 646 -18.10 21.11 10.01
CA GLN A 646 -18.35 22.08 8.91
C GLN A 646 -17.84 23.49 9.23
N ALA A 647 -17.31 23.72 10.44
CA ALA A 647 -16.72 24.98 10.88
C ALA A 647 -15.25 24.76 11.27
N PHE A 648 -14.33 25.28 10.46
CA PHE A 648 -12.89 25.14 10.68
C PHE A 648 -12.27 26.42 11.22
N ASP A 649 -11.26 26.29 12.07
CA ASP A 649 -10.40 27.43 12.42
C ASP A 649 -9.59 27.88 11.22
N PHE A 650 -9.76 29.16 10.85
CA PHE A 650 -9.06 29.78 9.72
C PHE A 650 -8.05 30.81 10.24
N GLY A 651 -6.99 30.31 10.87
CA GLY A 651 -5.92 31.13 11.44
C GLY A 651 -6.35 31.92 12.67
N THR A 652 -5.58 32.96 13.02
CA THR A 652 -5.78 33.77 14.24
C THR A 652 -6.92 34.79 14.15
N GLU A 653 -7.56 34.93 12.98
CA GLU A 653 -8.52 36.02 12.76
C GLU A 653 -9.94 35.55 12.38
N GLY A 654 -10.19 34.26 12.08
CA GLY A 654 -11.50 33.89 11.55
C GLY A 654 -11.93 32.44 11.60
N LYS A 655 -13.19 32.19 11.20
CA LYS A 655 -13.78 30.86 11.01
C LYS A 655 -14.16 30.66 9.55
N MET A 656 -13.87 29.47 9.02
CA MET A 656 -14.34 29.02 7.71
C MET A 656 -15.56 28.11 7.91
N LEU A 657 -16.69 28.51 7.35
CA LEU A 657 -17.88 27.70 7.22
C LEU A 657 -17.92 27.07 5.83
N ILE A 658 -18.34 25.81 5.78
CA ILE A 658 -18.64 25.13 4.53
C ILE A 658 -20.16 24.97 4.46
N ASP A 659 -20.77 25.51 3.40
CA ASP A 659 -22.20 25.32 3.19
C ASP A 659 -22.50 23.92 2.62
N THR A 660 -23.78 23.60 2.53
CA THR A 660 -24.31 22.35 1.94
C THR A 660 -23.87 22.12 0.50
N ASP A 661 -23.52 23.20 -0.20
CA ASP A 661 -23.00 23.20 -1.56
C ASP A 661 -21.46 23.22 -1.60
N GLU A 662 -20.77 22.94 -0.49
CA GLU A 662 -19.30 23.00 -0.31
C GLU A 662 -18.64 24.35 -0.64
N ASN A 663 -19.41 25.43 -0.76
CA ASN A 663 -18.82 26.76 -0.88
C ASN A 663 -18.17 27.12 0.45
N ARG A 664 -17.00 27.75 0.35
CA ARG A 664 -16.21 28.16 1.51
C ARG A 664 -16.55 29.60 1.86
N TRP A 665 -17.12 29.80 3.03
CA TRP A 665 -17.47 31.11 3.57
C TRP A 665 -16.52 31.43 4.72
N VAL A 666 -15.88 32.59 4.71
CA VAL A 666 -14.93 32.97 5.76
C VAL A 666 -15.40 34.23 6.45
N VAL A 667 -15.49 34.18 7.77
CA VAL A 667 -15.59 35.36 8.64
C VAL A 667 -14.17 35.68 9.10
N ARG A 668 -13.53 36.72 8.54
CA ARG A 668 -12.12 37.07 8.79
C ARG A 668 -11.85 37.84 10.09
N SER A 669 -12.87 38.38 10.75
CA SER A 669 -12.75 38.99 12.06
C SER A 669 -14.12 39.05 12.72
N LEU A 670 -14.28 38.38 13.85
CA LEU A 670 -15.51 38.45 14.66
C LEU A 670 -15.68 39.83 15.32
N ASP A 671 -14.58 40.56 15.53
CA ASP A 671 -14.59 41.91 16.10
C ASP A 671 -15.09 42.97 15.10
N GLY A 672 -15.11 42.63 13.80
CA GLY A 672 -15.69 43.45 12.74
C GLY A 672 -17.21 43.30 12.58
N LEU A 673 -17.84 42.33 13.25
CA LEU A 673 -19.29 42.14 13.20
C LEU A 673 -20.01 43.03 14.24
N PRO A 674 -21.14 43.67 13.89
CA PRO A 674 -21.99 44.35 14.87
C PRO A 674 -22.39 43.41 16.01
N GLY A 675 -22.48 43.94 17.24
CA GLY A 675 -22.79 43.15 18.47
C GLY A 675 -23.89 42.07 18.35
N PRO A 676 -25.09 42.38 17.84
CA PRO A 676 -26.16 41.38 17.70
C PRO A 676 -25.89 40.32 16.62
N ASP A 677 -25.12 40.66 15.59
CA ASP A 677 -24.74 39.76 14.50
C ASP A 677 -23.68 38.75 15.01
N ARG A 678 -22.76 39.22 15.87
CA ARG A 678 -21.74 38.42 16.55
C ARG A 678 -22.35 37.44 17.56
N GLU A 679 -23.33 37.86 18.37
CA GLU A 679 -24.00 36.98 19.33
C GLU A 679 -24.73 35.82 18.65
N ARG A 680 -25.44 36.08 17.54
CA ARG A 680 -26.11 35.03 16.75
C ARG A 680 -25.10 34.05 16.15
N PHE A 681 -24.01 34.54 15.60
CA PHE A 681 -22.97 33.68 15.05
C PHE A 681 -22.35 32.78 16.14
N LEU A 682 -22.04 33.34 17.31
CA LEU A 682 -21.45 32.59 18.42
C LEU A 682 -22.42 31.55 19.01
N GLN A 683 -23.72 31.87 19.08
CA GLN A 683 -24.74 30.97 19.63
C GLN A 683 -24.87 29.66 18.85
N TYR A 684 -24.70 29.69 17.52
CA TYR A 684 -24.95 28.51 16.67
C TYR A 684 -23.68 27.83 16.13
N VAL A 685 -22.56 28.56 16.03
CA VAL A 685 -21.31 28.06 15.42
C VAL A 685 -20.24 27.70 16.46
N TYR A 686 -20.25 28.35 17.64
CA TYR A 686 -19.21 28.17 18.67
C TYR A 686 -19.65 27.30 19.86
N TRP A 687 -20.94 26.95 19.96
CA TRP A 687 -21.51 26.09 20.99
C TRP A 687 -22.08 24.80 20.40
#